data_AF-A0A8C3RWV4-F1
#
_entry.id   AF-A0A8C3RWV4-F1
#
_cell.length_a   1.000
_cell.length_b   1.000
_cell.length_c   1.000
_cell.angle_alpha   90.00
_cell.angle_beta   90.00
_cell.angle_gamma   90.00
#
_symmetry.space_group_name_H-M   'P 1'
#
loop_
_entity.id
_entity.type
_entity.pdbx_description
1 polymer ?
#
loop_
_entity_poly.entity_id
_entity_poly.type
_entity_poly.pdbx_seq_one_letter_code
_entity_poly.pdbx_strand_id
1 'polypeptide(L)'
;MLSAQLQEMREQSLNLFQKRDEIDELEGFQQQELAKVKHMLLKKEESLSRAEQELEACSRELTHAKKELQVTSHFSSLLSNEVQELRQQHLELEAQRDELVAAEASAENKITALEQRGQELQTFIQHLSADLQNARVAASGCEKRLETLQMEHESLKLEYEQHKLKMTVEVDEKNKLLEHLQEKVSSLEKRVEGNFSGDEHVWELLKEKTALEQKLDDTREQLLTARTNHAETVNLLETQVTKLNSKVTEAQGSLCEREEFLKIFRESKMCQLKELEQALQLANGALERSKEEISERDLQIQKLQTDLEVESSKLQQHISTVKHQCAERISRLEAQIAALETAREFDKTASQHKISQLEQENEDFNESRQEYESSLKKQESELERLKKELSSRETVSVEIAKALEETRKQREELQQQVTDLILLIKEKDQLINEKTDVILKKEEELNQLSQGHEALMLQMHLLQSDIEACKSQAAEREETAGKQIGALRLKMQEQQEHLLASGRNVLALEAARAFNKHLYPPEDSEVEQNGEVAAADIVQLQKDNRDLEQQISEKNKMIKQLQQRMAELKKTLQKELKIRPDNEISEIREKPNSEVPNASMTVTNNSDLNDSREINFEYLKHVVLKFMSCRESEAFHLIKAVSVLLNFSQEEENMLKETLEYKMSWFGSKPSPKGSVRPSISNPRTAWS
;
A
#
# COMPACT_ATOMS: atom_id res chain seq x y z
N MET A 1 9.93 -83.54 62.77
CA MET A 1 10.16 -83.09 61.38
C MET A 1 8.86 -82.60 60.74
N LEU A 2 7.94 -83.46 60.25
CA LEU A 2 6.78 -83.02 59.45
C LEU A 2 6.04 -81.78 59.98
N SER A 3 5.69 -81.71 61.27
CA SER A 3 4.97 -80.55 61.82
C SER A 3 5.72 -79.22 61.70
N ALA A 4 7.07 -79.23 61.72
CA ALA A 4 7.88 -78.04 61.52
C ALA A 4 7.87 -77.62 60.05
N GLN A 5 8.07 -78.57 59.12
CA GLN A 5 8.00 -78.31 57.67
C GLN A 5 6.61 -77.83 57.22
N LEU A 6 5.53 -78.32 57.86
CA LEU A 6 4.16 -77.87 57.59
C LEU A 6 3.88 -76.46 58.14
N GLN A 7 4.59 -76.06 59.20
CA GLN A 7 4.51 -74.70 59.74
C GLN A 7 5.36 -73.73 58.90
N GLU A 8 6.58 -74.12 58.55
CA GLU A 8 7.48 -73.41 57.63
C GLU A 8 6.81 -73.19 56.26
N MET A 9 6.17 -74.20 55.67
CA MET A 9 5.37 -74.07 54.44
C MET A 9 4.22 -73.04 54.58
N ARG A 10 3.55 -72.98 55.73
CA ARG A 10 2.49 -72.00 55.98
C ARG A 10 3.05 -70.59 56.14
N GLU A 11 4.20 -70.46 56.80
CA GLU A 11 4.87 -69.19 57.08
C GLU A 11 5.50 -68.60 55.80
N GLN A 12 6.05 -69.46 54.93
CA GLN A 12 6.45 -69.13 53.56
C GLN A 12 5.24 -68.74 52.70
N SER A 13 4.13 -69.49 52.76
CA SER A 13 2.90 -69.15 52.03
C SER A 13 2.31 -67.82 52.48
N LEU A 14 2.36 -67.51 53.79
CA LEU A 14 1.91 -66.22 54.33
C LEU A 14 2.83 -65.08 53.86
N ASN A 15 4.15 -65.29 53.86
CA ASN A 15 5.12 -64.34 53.31
C ASN A 15 4.89 -64.06 51.82
N LEU A 16 4.58 -65.09 51.03
CA LEU A 16 4.28 -64.95 49.60
C LEU A 16 2.95 -64.21 49.36
N PHE A 17 1.97 -64.37 50.25
CA PHE A 17 0.71 -63.63 50.20
C PHE A 17 0.93 -62.15 50.59
N GLN A 18 1.64 -61.89 51.69
CA GLN A 18 1.99 -60.52 52.11
C GLN A 18 2.79 -59.78 51.04
N LYS A 19 3.77 -60.43 50.40
CA LYS A 19 4.50 -59.85 49.26
C LYS A 19 3.64 -59.68 48.01
N ARG A 20 2.52 -60.40 47.89
CA ARG A 20 1.53 -60.15 46.84
C ARG A 20 0.77 -58.87 47.14
N ASP A 21 0.24 -58.75 48.36
CA ASP A 21 -0.47 -57.55 48.82
C ASP A 21 0.41 -56.30 48.72
N GLU A 22 1.69 -56.38 49.13
CA GLU A 22 2.68 -55.29 49.00
C GLU A 22 2.93 -54.89 47.53
N ILE A 23 2.97 -55.85 46.60
CA ILE A 23 3.14 -55.57 45.17
C ILE A 23 1.86 -54.96 44.59
N ASP A 24 0.69 -55.51 44.90
CA ASP A 24 -0.60 -55.03 44.41
C ASP A 24 -0.90 -53.61 44.96
N GLU A 25 -0.50 -53.29 46.20
CA GLU A 25 -0.51 -51.91 46.73
C GLU A 25 0.46 -50.98 45.97
N LEU A 26 1.69 -51.42 45.71
CA LEU A 26 2.69 -50.64 44.96
C LEU A 26 2.25 -50.36 43.51
N GLU A 27 1.64 -51.33 42.83
CA GLU A 27 1.03 -51.13 41.52
C GLU A 27 -0.14 -50.14 41.59
N GLY A 28 -0.97 -50.22 42.65
CA GLY A 28 -2.02 -49.25 42.92
C GLY A 28 -1.50 -47.81 43.09
N PHE A 29 -0.43 -47.61 43.87
CA PHE A 29 0.23 -46.31 44.01
C PHE A 29 0.84 -45.81 42.70
N GLN A 30 1.52 -46.68 41.94
CA GLN A 30 2.07 -46.32 40.63
C GLN A 30 0.97 -45.90 39.64
N GLN A 31 -0.15 -46.60 39.61
CA GLN A 31 -1.29 -46.24 38.75
C GLN A 31 -1.97 -44.95 39.21
N GLN A 32 -2.02 -44.67 40.53
CA GLN A 32 -2.52 -43.38 41.04
C GLN A 32 -1.61 -42.21 40.64
N GLU A 33 -0.29 -42.34 40.77
CA GLU A 33 0.67 -41.31 40.32
C GLU A 33 0.67 -41.14 38.80
N LEU A 34 0.60 -42.24 38.03
CA LEU A 34 0.46 -42.18 36.58
C LEU A 34 -0.83 -41.46 36.15
N ALA A 35 -1.93 -41.65 36.88
CA ALA A 35 -3.19 -40.93 36.65
C ALA A 35 -3.08 -39.43 36.99
N LYS A 36 -2.42 -39.07 38.10
CA LYS A 36 -2.12 -37.67 38.47
C LYS A 36 -1.28 -36.99 37.39
N VAL A 37 -0.20 -37.62 36.94
CA VAL A 37 0.69 -37.12 35.88
C VAL A 37 -0.05 -36.97 34.55
N LYS A 38 -0.87 -37.96 34.15
CA LYS A 38 -1.72 -37.85 32.95
C LYS A 38 -2.72 -36.69 33.03
N HIS A 39 -3.37 -36.49 34.17
CA HIS A 39 -4.29 -35.36 34.36
C HIS A 39 -3.56 -34.01 34.31
N MET A 40 -2.37 -33.92 34.91
CA MET A 40 -1.53 -32.72 34.84
C MET A 40 -1.05 -32.43 33.40
N LEU A 41 -0.68 -33.44 32.63
CA LEU A 41 -0.32 -33.31 31.22
C LEU A 41 -1.49 -32.84 30.37
N LEU A 42 -2.65 -33.51 30.44
CA LEU A 42 -3.87 -33.09 29.74
C LEU A 42 -4.27 -31.65 30.08
N LYS A 43 -4.26 -31.29 31.36
CA LYS A 43 -4.58 -29.92 31.81
C LYS A 43 -3.54 -28.88 31.35
N LYS A 44 -2.29 -29.29 31.10
CA LYS A 44 -1.25 -28.45 30.52
C LYS A 44 -1.41 -28.30 29.01
N GLU A 45 -1.72 -29.39 28.31
CA GLU A 45 -2.04 -29.43 26.87
C GLU A 45 -3.28 -28.57 26.55
N GLU A 46 -4.36 -28.71 27.33
CA GLU A 46 -5.54 -27.83 27.28
C GLU A 46 -5.20 -26.36 27.54
N SER A 47 -4.19 -26.06 28.37
CA SER A 47 -3.77 -24.68 28.65
C SER A 47 -2.86 -24.10 27.56
N LEU A 48 -2.05 -24.95 26.93
CA LEU A 48 -1.20 -24.60 25.79
C LEU A 48 -2.08 -24.31 24.58
N SER A 49 -3.00 -25.21 24.23
CA SER A 49 -3.88 -25.03 23.07
C SER A 49 -4.80 -23.81 23.19
N ARG A 50 -5.20 -23.42 24.42
CA ARG A 50 -5.88 -22.13 24.65
C ARG A 50 -4.96 -20.94 24.44
N ALA A 51 -3.74 -20.96 24.97
CA ALA A 51 -2.76 -19.88 24.76
C ALA A 51 -2.37 -19.73 23.27
N GLU A 52 -2.30 -20.84 22.52
CA GLU A 52 -2.10 -20.85 21.06
C GLU A 52 -3.28 -20.22 20.31
N GLN A 53 -4.53 -20.56 20.68
CA GLN A 53 -5.73 -19.95 20.10
C GLN A 53 -5.85 -18.45 20.41
N GLU A 54 -5.50 -18.05 21.64
CA GLU A 54 -5.45 -16.64 22.07
C GLU A 54 -4.35 -15.86 21.31
N LEU A 55 -3.16 -16.45 21.14
CA LEU A 55 -2.06 -15.88 20.38
C LEU A 55 -2.41 -15.74 18.89
N GLU A 56 -3.06 -16.75 18.28
CA GLU A 56 -3.49 -16.68 16.88
C GLU A 56 -4.62 -15.66 16.69
N ALA A 57 -5.55 -15.54 17.65
CA ALA A 57 -6.57 -14.49 17.64
C ALA A 57 -5.95 -13.09 17.71
N CYS A 58 -5.04 -12.85 18.67
CA CYS A 58 -4.33 -11.58 18.81
C CYS A 58 -3.46 -11.26 17.58
N SER A 59 -2.86 -12.28 16.96
CA SER A 59 -2.14 -12.14 15.68
C SER A 59 -3.07 -11.71 14.54
N ARG A 60 -4.26 -12.35 14.41
CA ARG A 60 -5.29 -11.97 13.43
C ARG A 60 -5.74 -10.51 13.64
N GLU A 61 -6.04 -10.12 14.87
CA GLU A 61 -6.39 -8.73 15.24
C GLU A 61 -5.26 -7.73 14.92
N LEU A 62 -4.01 -8.05 15.24
CA LEU A 62 -2.85 -7.23 14.91
C LEU A 62 -2.69 -7.02 13.39
N THR A 63 -3.00 -8.02 12.56
CA THR A 63 -2.99 -7.86 11.10
C THR A 63 -4.19 -7.05 10.58
N HIS A 64 -5.32 -7.04 11.30
CA HIS A 64 -6.47 -6.19 10.97
C HIS A 64 -6.15 -4.72 11.27
N ALA A 65 -5.73 -4.41 12.50
CA ALA A 65 -5.37 -3.07 12.93
C ALA A 65 -4.24 -2.45 12.07
N LYS A 66 -3.27 -3.25 11.62
CA LYS A 66 -2.24 -2.80 10.66
C LYS A 66 -2.80 -2.38 9.30
N LYS A 67 -3.82 -3.08 8.78
CA LYS A 67 -4.50 -2.71 7.51
C LYS A 67 -5.33 -1.44 7.69
N GLU A 68 -6.05 -1.32 8.80
CA GLU A 68 -6.84 -0.11 9.12
C GLU A 68 -5.93 1.11 9.32
N LEU A 69 -4.79 0.95 9.98
CA LEU A 69 -3.77 2.00 10.11
C LEU A 69 -3.19 2.38 8.75
N GLN A 70 -2.94 1.41 7.85
CA GLN A 70 -2.49 1.68 6.49
C GLN A 70 -3.54 2.49 5.69
N VAL A 71 -4.81 2.08 5.72
CA VAL A 71 -5.91 2.78 5.03
C VAL A 71 -6.11 4.20 5.58
N THR A 72 -6.11 4.38 6.90
CA THR A 72 -6.26 5.70 7.53
C THR A 72 -5.05 6.60 7.29
N SER A 73 -3.81 6.06 7.28
CA SER A 73 -2.62 6.83 6.91
C SER A 73 -2.65 7.30 5.45
N HIS A 74 -3.13 6.46 4.52
CA HIS A 74 -3.33 6.84 3.13
C HIS A 74 -4.39 7.93 2.99
N PHE A 75 -5.53 7.80 3.67
CA PHE A 75 -6.59 8.82 3.67
C PHE A 75 -6.11 10.15 4.28
N SER A 76 -5.32 10.11 5.36
CA SER A 76 -4.70 11.29 5.94
C SER A 76 -3.68 11.96 4.99
N SER A 77 -3.00 11.20 4.15
CA SER A 77 -2.11 11.74 3.11
C SER A 77 -2.90 12.45 2.00
N LEU A 78 -4.01 11.86 1.55
CA LEU A 78 -4.92 12.49 0.58
C LEU A 78 -5.48 13.83 1.11
N LEU A 79 -6.02 13.84 2.33
CA LEU A 79 -6.52 15.07 2.97
C LEU A 79 -5.40 16.10 3.18
N SER A 80 -4.18 15.68 3.50
CA SER A 80 -3.04 16.60 3.61
C SER A 80 -2.69 17.27 2.28
N ASN A 81 -2.77 16.51 1.18
CA ASN A 81 -2.54 17.04 -0.17
C ASN A 81 -3.66 18.00 -0.60
N GLU A 82 -4.92 17.63 -0.38
CA GLU A 82 -6.11 18.46 -0.67
C GLU A 82 -6.08 19.78 0.13
N VAL A 83 -5.73 19.73 1.42
CA VAL A 83 -5.54 20.93 2.25
C VAL A 83 -4.35 21.78 1.77
N GLN A 84 -3.30 21.18 1.23
CA GLN A 84 -2.18 21.92 0.64
C GLN A 84 -2.58 22.61 -0.68
N GLU A 85 -3.34 21.93 -1.53
CA GLU A 85 -3.84 22.47 -2.80
C GLU A 85 -4.82 23.63 -2.56
N LEU A 86 -5.78 23.46 -1.64
CA LEU A 86 -6.72 24.53 -1.23
C LEU A 86 -5.99 25.74 -0.64
N ARG A 87 -4.89 25.54 0.11
CA ARG A 87 -4.05 26.65 0.60
C ARG A 87 -3.33 27.38 -0.54
N GLN A 88 -2.85 26.66 -1.55
CA GLN A 88 -2.21 27.26 -2.72
C GLN A 88 -3.22 28.07 -3.54
N GLN A 89 -4.42 27.53 -3.77
CA GLN A 89 -5.53 28.24 -4.43
C GLN A 89 -5.95 29.49 -3.63
N HIS A 90 -6.00 29.44 -2.30
CA HIS A 90 -6.28 30.61 -1.47
C HIS A 90 -5.22 31.71 -1.63
N LEU A 91 -3.93 31.35 -1.64
CA LEU A 91 -2.83 32.32 -1.83
C LEU A 91 -2.88 32.97 -3.22
N GLU A 92 -3.27 32.23 -4.25
CA GLU A 92 -3.42 32.76 -5.60
C GLU A 92 -4.64 33.69 -5.74
N LEU A 93 -5.77 33.33 -5.14
CA LEU A 93 -6.95 34.22 -5.04
C LEU A 93 -6.69 35.47 -4.18
N GLU A 94 -5.87 35.36 -3.14
CA GLU A 94 -5.44 36.48 -2.30
C GLU A 94 -4.53 37.45 -3.07
N ALA A 95 -3.58 36.93 -3.87
CA ALA A 95 -2.77 37.76 -4.77
C ALA A 95 -3.63 38.47 -5.85
N GLN A 96 -4.61 37.77 -6.43
CA GLN A 96 -5.56 38.36 -7.39
C GLN A 96 -6.44 39.44 -6.75
N ARG A 97 -6.89 39.25 -5.51
CA ARG A 97 -7.60 40.27 -4.73
C ARG A 97 -6.74 41.52 -4.56
N ASP A 98 -5.48 41.36 -4.17
CA ASP A 98 -4.61 42.48 -3.85
C ASP A 98 -4.18 43.27 -5.12
N GLU A 99 -4.04 42.59 -6.27
CA GLU A 99 -3.88 43.25 -7.57
C GLU A 99 -5.14 44.05 -7.95
N LEU A 100 -6.34 43.48 -7.75
CA LEU A 100 -7.60 44.19 -8.02
C LEU A 100 -7.80 45.40 -7.10
N VAL A 101 -7.47 45.31 -5.81
CA VAL A 101 -7.52 46.44 -4.87
C VAL A 101 -6.51 47.53 -5.25
N ALA A 102 -5.31 47.16 -5.69
CA ALA A 102 -4.34 48.13 -6.21
C ALA A 102 -4.83 48.82 -7.50
N ALA A 103 -5.50 48.08 -8.39
CA ALA A 103 -6.12 48.63 -9.60
C ALA A 103 -7.31 49.55 -9.28
N GLU A 104 -8.16 49.19 -8.31
CA GLU A 104 -9.28 49.99 -7.81
C GLU A 104 -8.79 51.31 -7.21
N ALA A 105 -7.82 51.27 -6.28
CA ALA A 105 -7.19 52.48 -5.74
C ALA A 105 -6.54 53.33 -6.85
N SER A 106 -5.94 52.71 -7.88
CA SER A 106 -5.41 53.44 -9.04
C SER A 106 -6.50 54.07 -9.91
N ALA A 107 -7.72 53.53 -9.91
CA ALA A 107 -8.88 54.11 -10.58
C ALA A 107 -9.49 55.26 -9.76
N GLU A 108 -9.66 55.11 -8.46
CA GLU A 108 -10.14 56.17 -7.55
C GLU A 108 -9.24 57.41 -7.58
N ASN A 109 -7.91 57.21 -7.57
CA ASN A 109 -6.94 58.32 -7.72
C ASN A 109 -7.05 59.03 -9.08
N LYS A 110 -7.49 58.34 -10.15
CA LYS A 110 -7.74 58.96 -11.46
C LYS A 110 -9.09 59.68 -11.49
N ILE A 111 -10.13 59.12 -10.87
CA ILE A 111 -11.46 59.72 -10.76
C ILE A 111 -11.36 61.03 -9.98
N THR A 112 -10.78 61.01 -8.78
CA THR A 112 -10.60 62.21 -7.94
C THR A 112 -9.76 63.30 -8.62
N ALA A 113 -8.71 62.94 -9.36
CA ALA A 113 -7.94 63.89 -10.17
C ALA A 113 -8.76 64.49 -11.35
N LEU A 114 -9.65 63.72 -11.96
CA LEU A 114 -10.57 64.21 -13.00
C LEU A 114 -11.68 65.09 -12.41
N GLU A 115 -12.18 64.78 -11.21
CA GLU A 115 -13.14 65.59 -10.47
C GLU A 115 -12.53 66.94 -10.06
N GLN A 116 -11.30 66.94 -9.53
CA GLN A 116 -10.55 68.17 -9.24
C GLN A 116 -10.38 69.03 -10.49
N ARG A 117 -9.96 68.45 -11.62
CA ARG A 117 -9.85 69.16 -12.90
C ARG A 117 -11.21 69.65 -13.43
N GLY A 118 -12.29 68.92 -13.17
CA GLY A 118 -13.66 69.36 -13.44
C GLY A 118 -14.05 70.58 -12.63
N GLN A 119 -13.71 70.59 -11.33
CA GLN A 119 -13.90 71.71 -10.42
C GLN A 119 -13.11 72.94 -10.87
N GLU A 120 -11.82 72.77 -11.23
CA GLU A 120 -10.98 73.84 -11.80
C GLU A 120 -11.62 74.47 -13.04
N LEU A 121 -12.00 73.64 -14.03
CA LEU A 121 -12.63 74.11 -15.27
C LEU A 121 -13.97 74.81 -14.98
N GLN A 122 -14.76 74.34 -14.03
CA GLN A 122 -16.00 74.99 -13.60
C GLN A 122 -15.74 76.37 -13.00
N THR A 123 -14.72 76.52 -12.14
CA THR A 123 -14.34 77.85 -11.60
C THR A 123 -13.82 78.79 -12.68
N PHE A 124 -13.05 78.29 -13.66
CA PHE A 124 -12.57 79.08 -14.79
C PHE A 124 -13.74 79.56 -15.68
N ILE A 125 -14.72 78.69 -15.96
CA ILE A 125 -15.94 79.06 -16.71
C ILE A 125 -16.75 80.12 -15.95
N GLN A 126 -16.85 80.01 -14.62
CA GLN A 126 -17.52 81.02 -13.78
C GLN A 126 -16.79 82.37 -13.82
N HIS A 127 -15.46 82.40 -13.71
CA HIS A 127 -14.66 83.62 -13.81
C HIS A 127 -14.82 84.28 -15.18
N LEU A 128 -14.67 83.51 -16.26
CA LEU A 128 -14.81 84.01 -17.64
C LEU A 128 -16.23 84.52 -17.91
N SER A 129 -17.26 83.90 -17.33
CA SER A 129 -18.65 84.36 -17.43
C SER A 129 -18.87 85.69 -16.69
N ALA A 130 -18.24 85.88 -15.53
CA ALA A 130 -18.27 87.14 -14.80
C ALA A 130 -17.53 88.25 -15.58
N ASP A 131 -16.36 87.96 -16.14
CA ASP A 131 -15.60 88.91 -16.97
C ASP A 131 -16.37 89.34 -18.22
N LEU A 132 -17.00 88.40 -18.93
CA LEU A 132 -17.83 88.69 -20.10
C LEU A 132 -19.05 89.56 -19.74
N GLN A 133 -19.69 89.31 -18.59
CA GLN A 133 -20.79 90.13 -18.10
C GLN A 133 -20.32 91.54 -17.68
N ASN A 134 -19.17 91.65 -17.02
CA ASN A 134 -18.55 92.94 -16.67
C ASN A 134 -18.17 93.74 -17.93
N ALA A 135 -17.57 93.09 -18.92
CA ALA A 135 -17.24 93.68 -20.21
C ALA A 135 -18.50 94.14 -20.96
N ARG A 136 -19.60 93.37 -20.92
CA ARG A 136 -20.89 93.76 -21.50
C ARG A 136 -21.50 94.98 -20.81
N VAL A 137 -21.42 95.06 -19.48
CA VAL A 137 -21.87 96.25 -18.73
C VAL A 137 -21.01 97.47 -19.12
N ALA A 138 -19.69 97.32 -19.16
CA ALA A 138 -18.77 98.39 -19.58
C ALA A 138 -19.02 98.86 -21.03
N ALA A 139 -19.29 97.93 -21.96
CA ALA A 139 -19.66 98.24 -23.33
C ALA A 139 -20.96 99.05 -23.39
N SER A 140 -22.02 98.65 -22.68
CA SER A 140 -23.28 99.43 -22.61
C SER A 140 -23.10 100.82 -21.99
N GLY A 141 -22.12 100.97 -21.08
CA GLY A 141 -21.70 102.27 -20.55
C GLY A 141 -20.87 103.11 -21.53
N CYS A 142 -20.24 102.49 -22.54
CA CYS A 142 -19.61 103.21 -23.66
C CYS A 142 -20.65 103.61 -24.72
N GLU A 143 -21.58 102.72 -25.07
CA GLU A 143 -22.68 102.98 -26.01
C GLU A 143 -23.51 104.20 -25.58
N LYS A 144 -23.96 104.23 -24.32
CA LYS A 144 -24.70 105.39 -23.78
C LYS A 144 -23.92 106.71 -23.81
N ARG A 145 -22.59 106.66 -23.59
CA ARG A 145 -21.73 107.86 -23.69
C ARG A 145 -21.50 108.29 -25.14
N LEU A 146 -21.49 107.36 -26.08
CA LEU A 146 -21.46 107.67 -27.51
C LEU A 146 -22.78 108.34 -27.95
N GLU A 147 -23.92 107.81 -27.49
CA GLU A 147 -25.26 108.36 -27.74
C GLU A 147 -25.42 109.79 -27.19
N THR A 148 -24.96 110.06 -25.95
CA THR A 148 -24.98 111.44 -25.41
C THR A 148 -24.07 112.38 -26.20
N LEU A 149 -22.85 111.96 -26.54
CA LEU A 149 -21.92 112.77 -27.37
C LEU A 149 -22.46 113.01 -28.78
N GLN A 150 -23.24 112.08 -29.35
CA GLN A 150 -23.93 112.27 -30.62
C GLN A 150 -25.04 113.32 -30.52
N MET A 151 -25.90 113.25 -29.50
CA MET A 151 -26.92 114.27 -29.25
C MET A 151 -26.31 115.66 -28.98
N GLU A 152 -25.24 115.75 -28.20
CA GLU A 152 -24.49 116.99 -27.97
C GLU A 152 -23.91 117.55 -29.27
N HIS A 153 -23.32 116.70 -30.12
CA HIS A 153 -22.80 117.10 -31.42
C HIS A 153 -23.90 117.61 -32.37
N GLU A 154 -25.05 116.94 -32.41
CA GLU A 154 -26.19 117.39 -33.23
C GLU A 154 -26.77 118.72 -32.73
N SER A 155 -26.85 118.93 -31.41
CA SER A 155 -27.26 120.22 -30.81
C SER A 155 -26.27 121.34 -31.17
N LEU A 156 -24.96 121.12 -30.98
CA LEU A 156 -23.91 122.09 -31.33
C LEU A 156 -23.89 122.42 -32.84
N LYS A 157 -24.17 121.43 -33.69
CA LYS A 157 -24.29 121.60 -35.14
C LYS A 157 -25.51 122.44 -35.52
N LEU A 158 -26.63 122.27 -34.82
CA LEU A 158 -27.83 123.10 -34.99
C LEU A 158 -27.57 124.55 -34.54
N GLU A 159 -26.95 124.75 -33.38
CA GLU A 159 -26.54 126.08 -32.89
C GLU A 159 -25.57 126.78 -33.87
N TYR A 160 -24.60 126.05 -34.40
CA TYR A 160 -23.65 126.56 -35.39
C TYR A 160 -24.35 127.06 -36.67
N GLU A 161 -25.25 126.27 -37.25
CA GLU A 161 -25.98 126.69 -38.45
C GLU A 161 -26.95 127.86 -38.16
N GLN A 162 -27.57 127.91 -36.98
CA GLN A 162 -28.36 129.07 -36.54
C GLN A 162 -27.50 130.34 -36.40
N HIS A 163 -26.31 130.24 -35.79
CA HIS A 163 -25.40 131.37 -35.62
C HIS A 163 -24.85 131.85 -36.97
N LYS A 164 -24.52 130.92 -37.87
CA LYS A 164 -24.09 131.18 -39.25
C LYS A 164 -25.17 131.92 -40.02
N LEU A 165 -26.44 131.51 -39.95
CA LEU A 165 -27.56 132.22 -40.56
C LEU A 165 -27.73 133.64 -40.02
N LYS A 166 -27.65 133.84 -38.69
CA LYS A 166 -27.69 135.18 -38.07
C LYS A 166 -26.55 136.08 -38.57
N MET A 167 -25.33 135.55 -38.61
CA MET A 167 -24.15 136.28 -39.09
C MET A 167 -24.31 136.72 -40.56
N THR A 168 -24.89 135.88 -41.43
CA THR A 168 -25.19 136.27 -42.82
C THR A 168 -26.17 137.44 -42.89
N VAL A 169 -27.26 137.41 -42.10
CA VAL A 169 -28.24 138.50 -42.05
C VAL A 169 -27.61 139.80 -41.54
N GLU A 170 -26.80 139.74 -40.48
CA GLU A 170 -26.08 140.91 -39.97
C GLU A 170 -25.11 141.51 -41.01
N VAL A 171 -24.46 140.67 -41.82
CA VAL A 171 -23.59 141.13 -42.92
C VAL A 171 -24.40 141.83 -44.01
N ASP A 172 -25.54 141.26 -44.42
CA ASP A 172 -26.45 141.89 -45.39
C ASP A 172 -27.05 143.21 -44.89
N GLU A 173 -27.26 143.37 -43.59
CA GLU A 173 -27.68 144.63 -42.97
C GLU A 173 -26.55 145.68 -42.95
N LYS A 174 -25.32 145.27 -42.58
CA LYS A 174 -24.14 146.14 -42.57
C LYS A 174 -23.76 146.60 -43.99
N ASN A 175 -23.94 145.76 -45.01
CA ASN A 175 -23.71 146.12 -46.41
C ASN A 175 -24.65 147.24 -46.89
N LYS A 176 -25.96 147.13 -46.62
CA LYS A 176 -26.97 148.17 -46.96
C LYS A 176 -26.67 149.51 -46.29
N LEU A 177 -26.15 149.47 -45.06
CA LEU A 177 -25.75 150.69 -44.33
C LEU A 177 -24.53 151.36 -44.97
N LEU A 178 -23.55 150.58 -45.45
CA LEU A 178 -22.38 151.11 -46.16
C LEU A 178 -22.77 151.79 -47.48
N GLU A 179 -23.66 151.17 -48.27
CA GLU A 179 -24.17 151.76 -49.52
C GLU A 179 -24.78 153.16 -49.27
N HIS A 180 -25.68 153.27 -48.29
CA HIS A 180 -26.34 154.53 -47.95
C HIS A 180 -25.37 155.62 -47.44
N LEU A 181 -24.35 155.23 -46.66
CA LEU A 181 -23.31 156.18 -46.22
C LEU A 181 -22.47 156.69 -47.40
N GLN A 182 -22.22 155.84 -48.41
CA GLN A 182 -21.41 156.19 -49.59
C GLN A 182 -22.15 157.17 -50.53
N GLU A 183 -23.48 157.04 -50.68
CA GLU A 183 -24.33 158.05 -51.34
C GLU A 183 -24.27 159.41 -50.61
N LYS A 184 -24.29 159.38 -49.27
CA LYS A 184 -24.30 160.58 -48.43
C LYS A 184 -22.97 161.34 -48.51
N VAL A 185 -21.83 160.64 -48.54
CA VAL A 185 -20.49 161.22 -48.79
C VAL A 185 -20.45 161.89 -50.17
N SER A 186 -20.85 161.18 -51.22
CA SER A 186 -20.90 161.68 -52.61
C SER A 186 -21.77 162.95 -52.77
N SER A 187 -22.75 163.13 -51.87
CA SER A 187 -23.67 164.28 -51.82
C SER A 187 -23.15 165.46 -51.00
N LEU A 188 -22.14 165.25 -50.16
CA LEU A 188 -21.46 166.28 -49.37
C LEU A 188 -20.26 166.86 -50.12
N GLU A 189 -19.48 166.01 -50.81
CA GLU A 189 -18.32 166.43 -51.61
C GLU A 189 -18.66 167.53 -52.63
N LYS A 190 -19.77 167.36 -53.37
CA LYS A 190 -20.31 168.34 -54.33
C LYS A 190 -20.72 169.69 -53.73
N ARG A 191 -20.69 169.85 -52.40
CA ARG A 191 -21.05 171.09 -51.70
C ARG A 191 -19.82 171.93 -51.32
N VAL A 192 -18.61 171.43 -51.55
CA VAL A 192 -17.35 172.04 -51.08
C VAL A 192 -16.67 172.91 -52.15
N GLU A 193 -17.07 172.81 -53.43
CA GLU A 193 -16.37 173.42 -54.58
C GLU A 193 -16.68 174.91 -54.87
N GLY A 194 -17.14 175.70 -53.90
CA GLY A 194 -17.52 177.11 -54.12
C GLY A 194 -17.11 178.06 -53.00
N ASN A 195 -16.13 178.94 -53.27
CA ASN A 195 -15.62 179.95 -52.34
C ASN A 195 -16.21 181.34 -52.59
N PHE A 196 -16.28 182.14 -51.52
CA PHE A 196 -16.95 183.44 -51.46
C PHE A 196 -16.04 184.52 -50.80
N SER A 197 -16.50 185.77 -50.67
CA SER A 197 -15.68 186.97 -50.49
C SER A 197 -16.20 188.05 -49.51
N GLY A 198 -15.33 188.57 -48.64
CA GLY A 198 -15.44 189.93 -48.09
C GLY A 198 -16.57 190.15 -47.07
N ASP A 199 -17.75 190.61 -47.51
CA ASP A 199 -18.95 190.62 -46.65
C ASP A 199 -19.37 189.17 -46.33
N GLU A 200 -19.07 188.28 -47.27
CA GLU A 200 -19.15 186.85 -47.09
C GLU A 200 -18.09 186.32 -46.13
N HIS A 201 -17.06 187.10 -45.69
CA HIS A 201 -16.24 186.75 -44.52
C HIS A 201 -16.93 187.01 -43.17
N VAL A 202 -17.88 187.95 -43.09
CA VAL A 202 -18.69 188.15 -41.87
C VAL A 202 -19.82 187.13 -41.81
N TRP A 203 -20.43 186.83 -42.97
CA TRP A 203 -21.30 185.67 -43.10
C TRP A 203 -20.52 184.36 -42.89
N GLU A 204 -19.28 184.22 -43.37
CA GLU A 204 -18.40 183.08 -43.08
C GLU A 204 -17.96 183.04 -41.63
N LEU A 205 -17.81 184.14 -40.90
CA LEU A 205 -17.58 184.10 -39.44
C LEU A 205 -18.82 183.64 -38.67
N LEU A 206 -20.03 183.96 -39.13
CA LEU A 206 -21.28 183.44 -38.54
C LEU A 206 -21.57 181.98 -38.95
N LYS A 207 -21.19 181.60 -40.16
CA LYS A 207 -21.20 180.22 -40.71
C LYS A 207 -20.06 179.38 -40.14
N GLU A 208 -18.93 179.97 -39.77
CA GLU A 208 -17.82 179.34 -39.06
C GLU A 208 -18.19 179.19 -37.59
N LYS A 209 -18.80 180.21 -36.96
CA LYS A 209 -19.40 180.04 -35.63
C LYS A 209 -20.41 178.89 -35.63
N THR A 210 -21.38 178.88 -36.54
CA THR A 210 -22.36 177.78 -36.61
C THR A 210 -21.76 176.46 -37.08
N ALA A 211 -20.68 176.45 -37.88
CA ALA A 211 -19.92 175.23 -38.20
C ALA A 211 -18.98 174.78 -37.07
N LEU A 212 -18.58 175.65 -36.15
CA LEU A 212 -17.85 175.31 -34.92
C LEU A 212 -18.81 174.83 -33.83
N GLU A 213 -20.01 175.38 -33.75
CA GLU A 213 -21.12 174.85 -32.95
C GLU A 213 -21.54 173.48 -33.49
N GLN A 214 -21.72 173.32 -34.81
CA GLN A 214 -21.96 172.03 -35.46
C GLN A 214 -20.79 171.06 -35.24
N LYS A 215 -19.52 171.46 -35.46
CA LYS A 215 -18.36 170.60 -35.17
C LYS A 215 -18.26 170.20 -33.69
N LEU A 216 -18.69 171.06 -32.77
CA LEU A 216 -18.74 170.75 -31.35
C LEU A 216 -19.81 169.68 -31.05
N ASP A 217 -20.95 169.74 -31.73
CA ASP A 217 -21.99 168.71 -31.61
C ASP A 217 -21.65 167.42 -32.39
N ASP A 218 -21.05 167.51 -33.57
CA ASP A 218 -20.48 166.38 -34.33
C ASP A 218 -19.41 165.66 -33.50
N THR A 219 -18.51 166.40 -32.84
CA THR A 219 -17.48 165.79 -31.98
C THR A 219 -18.04 165.26 -30.66
N ARG A 220 -19.14 165.83 -30.14
CA ARG A 220 -19.90 165.22 -29.04
C ARG A 220 -20.54 163.90 -29.48
N GLU A 221 -21.14 163.83 -30.67
CA GLU A 221 -21.74 162.61 -31.22
C GLU A 221 -20.69 161.54 -31.55
N GLN A 222 -19.54 161.93 -32.11
CA GLN A 222 -18.38 161.05 -32.31
C GLN A 222 -17.79 160.55 -30.98
N LEU A 223 -17.74 161.38 -29.93
CA LEU A 223 -17.26 160.97 -28.62
C LEU A 223 -18.27 160.08 -27.89
N LEU A 224 -19.58 160.32 -28.07
CA LEU A 224 -20.64 159.45 -27.57
C LEU A 224 -20.62 158.08 -28.26
N THR A 225 -20.50 158.03 -29.59
CA THR A 225 -20.41 156.76 -30.34
C THR A 225 -19.10 156.02 -30.08
N ALA A 226 -17.97 156.72 -29.95
CA ALA A 226 -16.72 156.11 -29.47
C ALA A 226 -16.87 155.54 -28.05
N ARG A 227 -17.64 156.22 -27.18
CA ARG A 227 -17.93 155.75 -25.81
C ARG A 227 -18.87 154.55 -25.79
N THR A 228 -19.90 154.47 -26.64
CA THR A 228 -20.75 153.27 -26.73
C THR A 228 -19.98 152.09 -27.29
N ASN A 229 -19.24 152.26 -28.38
CA ASN A 229 -18.40 151.21 -28.97
C ASN A 229 -17.32 150.72 -27.98
N HIS A 230 -16.76 151.62 -27.16
CA HIS A 230 -15.86 151.24 -26.09
C HIS A 230 -16.57 150.46 -24.97
N ALA A 231 -17.77 150.89 -24.54
CA ALA A 231 -18.56 150.15 -23.56
C ALA A 231 -18.96 148.74 -24.07
N GLU A 232 -19.32 148.60 -25.34
CA GLU A 232 -19.63 147.31 -25.98
C GLU A 232 -18.40 146.39 -26.04
N THR A 233 -17.22 146.91 -26.41
CA THR A 233 -15.98 146.12 -26.38
C THR A 233 -15.55 145.73 -24.97
N VAL A 234 -15.77 146.59 -23.97
CA VAL A 234 -15.56 146.25 -22.54
C VAL A 234 -16.55 145.17 -22.09
N ASN A 235 -17.85 145.32 -22.34
CA ASN A 235 -18.86 144.31 -22.02
C ASN A 235 -18.54 142.93 -22.66
N LEU A 236 -18.05 142.92 -23.91
CA LEU A 236 -17.64 141.70 -24.59
C LEU A 236 -16.40 141.06 -23.93
N LEU A 237 -15.40 141.87 -23.55
CA LEU A 237 -14.22 141.39 -22.84
C LEU A 237 -14.57 140.87 -21.43
N GLU A 238 -15.44 141.55 -20.69
CA GLU A 238 -15.94 141.07 -19.39
C GLU A 238 -16.74 139.76 -19.53
N THR A 239 -17.53 139.62 -20.60
CA THR A 239 -18.24 138.36 -20.92
C THR A 239 -17.25 137.24 -21.30
N GLN A 240 -16.14 137.55 -21.96
CA GLN A 240 -15.09 136.57 -22.24
C GLN A 240 -14.29 136.20 -20.98
N VAL A 241 -13.94 137.16 -20.12
CA VAL A 241 -13.25 136.93 -18.84
C VAL A 241 -14.11 136.08 -17.91
N THR A 242 -15.41 136.36 -17.79
CA THR A 242 -16.32 135.53 -16.98
C THR A 242 -16.47 134.11 -17.54
N LYS A 243 -16.56 133.94 -18.86
CA LYS A 243 -16.60 132.61 -19.52
C LYS A 243 -15.27 131.84 -19.47
N LEU A 244 -14.13 132.53 -19.41
CA LEU A 244 -12.83 131.90 -19.17
C LEU A 244 -12.67 131.50 -17.70
N ASN A 245 -13.10 132.36 -16.77
CA ASN A 245 -13.08 132.06 -15.34
C ASN A 245 -13.99 130.86 -14.99
N SER A 246 -15.19 130.74 -15.59
CA SER A 246 -16.04 129.56 -15.37
C SER A 246 -15.32 128.28 -15.79
N LYS A 247 -14.76 128.26 -17.02
CA LYS A 247 -13.96 127.13 -17.53
C LYS A 247 -12.74 126.80 -16.68
N VAL A 248 -12.08 127.81 -16.10
CA VAL A 248 -10.97 127.59 -15.14
C VAL A 248 -11.49 126.95 -13.86
N THR A 249 -12.63 127.39 -13.31
CA THR A 249 -13.22 126.76 -12.11
C THR A 249 -13.76 125.35 -12.40
N GLU A 250 -14.34 125.10 -13.57
CA GLU A 250 -14.76 123.77 -14.05
C GLU A 250 -13.55 122.82 -14.14
N ALA A 251 -12.47 123.26 -14.80
CA ALA A 251 -11.24 122.48 -14.93
C ALA A 251 -10.51 122.25 -13.60
N GLN A 252 -10.56 123.21 -12.67
CA GLN A 252 -10.05 123.05 -11.31
C GLN A 252 -10.88 122.02 -10.52
N GLY A 253 -12.22 122.04 -10.66
CA GLY A 253 -13.11 121.02 -10.08
C GLY A 253 -12.77 119.61 -10.55
N SER A 254 -12.74 119.38 -11.86
CA SER A 254 -12.39 118.07 -12.43
C SER A 254 -10.95 117.63 -12.16
N LEU A 255 -10.03 118.56 -11.89
CA LEU A 255 -8.68 118.23 -11.40
C LEU A 255 -8.74 117.72 -9.95
N CYS A 256 -9.45 118.42 -9.06
CA CYS A 256 -9.62 118.00 -7.66
C CYS A 256 -10.30 116.63 -7.56
N GLU A 257 -11.39 116.39 -8.30
CA GLU A 257 -12.07 115.08 -8.37
C GLU A 257 -11.11 113.96 -8.81
N ARG A 258 -10.24 114.24 -9.78
CA ARG A 258 -9.25 113.29 -10.28
C ARG A 258 -8.11 113.04 -9.27
N GLU A 259 -7.70 114.05 -8.53
CA GLU A 259 -6.71 113.92 -7.46
C GLU A 259 -7.26 113.13 -6.26
N GLU A 260 -8.51 113.37 -5.87
CA GLU A 260 -9.21 112.58 -4.84
C GLU A 260 -9.42 111.13 -5.27
N PHE A 261 -9.85 110.88 -6.51
CA PHE A 261 -9.93 109.52 -7.05
C PHE A 261 -8.56 108.82 -7.03
N LEU A 262 -7.49 109.48 -7.45
CA LEU A 262 -6.14 108.93 -7.42
C LEU A 262 -5.64 108.69 -6.00
N LYS A 263 -6.02 109.53 -5.03
CA LYS A 263 -5.74 109.32 -3.60
C LYS A 263 -6.45 108.07 -3.08
N ILE A 264 -7.77 107.98 -3.25
CA ILE A 264 -8.59 106.83 -2.80
C ILE A 264 -8.10 105.53 -3.47
N PHE A 265 -7.74 105.57 -4.76
CA PHE A 265 -7.18 104.42 -5.47
C PHE A 265 -5.82 103.98 -4.88
N ARG A 266 -4.91 104.92 -4.58
CA ARG A 266 -3.63 104.63 -3.93
C ARG A 266 -3.82 104.07 -2.52
N GLU A 267 -4.74 104.64 -1.73
CA GLU A 267 -5.05 104.18 -0.36
C GLU A 267 -5.64 102.77 -0.37
N SER A 268 -6.60 102.51 -1.26
CA SER A 268 -7.16 101.16 -1.50
C SER A 268 -6.09 100.15 -1.91
N LYS A 269 -5.19 100.52 -2.84
CA LYS A 269 -4.09 99.63 -3.26
C LYS A 269 -3.04 99.43 -2.18
N MET A 270 -2.77 100.43 -1.33
CA MET A 270 -1.90 100.27 -0.16
C MET A 270 -2.50 99.30 0.87
N CYS A 271 -3.82 99.32 1.09
CA CYS A 271 -4.49 98.37 1.98
C CYS A 271 -4.41 96.95 1.41
N GLN A 272 -4.73 96.76 0.13
CA GLN A 272 -4.62 95.45 -0.55
C GLN A 272 -3.20 94.89 -0.52
N LEU A 273 -2.17 95.74 -0.68
CA LEU A 273 -0.77 95.30 -0.54
C LEU A 273 -0.45 94.84 0.88
N LYS A 274 -0.87 95.57 1.91
CA LYS A 274 -0.68 95.19 3.32
C LYS A 274 -1.42 93.90 3.69
N GLU A 275 -2.63 93.71 3.19
CA GLU A 275 -3.42 92.48 3.36
C GLU A 275 -2.69 91.28 2.73
N LEU A 276 -2.15 91.43 1.52
CA LEU A 276 -1.36 90.40 0.85
C LEU A 276 -0.01 90.12 1.55
N GLU A 277 0.69 91.16 2.01
CA GLU A 277 1.92 91.04 2.80
C GLU A 277 1.67 90.28 4.11
N GLN A 278 0.58 90.60 4.82
CA GLN A 278 0.20 89.92 6.06
C GLN A 278 -0.25 88.47 5.80
N ALA A 279 -1.01 88.21 4.74
CA ALA A 279 -1.39 86.86 4.34
C ALA A 279 -0.15 86.01 3.98
N LEU A 280 0.82 86.58 3.27
CA LEU A 280 2.09 85.92 2.93
C LEU A 280 2.95 85.64 4.17
N GLN A 281 3.01 86.57 5.14
CA GLN A 281 3.67 86.33 6.43
C GLN A 281 3.00 85.19 7.21
N LEU A 282 1.67 85.13 7.27
CA LEU A 282 0.93 84.06 7.93
C LEU A 282 1.11 82.71 7.20
N ALA A 283 1.14 82.70 5.87
CA ALA A 283 1.41 81.51 5.07
C ALA A 283 2.82 80.97 5.30
N ASN A 284 3.85 81.84 5.28
CA ASN A 284 5.22 81.45 5.60
C ASN A 284 5.34 80.93 7.05
N GLY A 285 4.70 81.61 8.01
CA GLY A 285 4.64 81.18 9.41
C GLY A 285 3.83 79.89 9.64
N ALA A 286 3.02 79.45 8.69
CA ALA A 286 2.39 78.12 8.69
C ALA A 286 3.28 77.07 8.01
N LEU A 287 3.99 77.45 6.94
CA LEU A 287 4.94 76.58 6.23
C LEU A 287 6.12 76.17 7.13
N GLU A 288 6.72 77.10 7.89
CA GLU A 288 7.82 76.74 8.80
C GLU A 288 7.36 75.80 9.92
N ARG A 289 6.21 76.08 10.57
CA ARG A 289 5.62 75.14 11.54
C ARG A 289 5.33 73.77 10.93
N SER A 290 4.85 73.71 9.69
CA SER A 290 4.63 72.45 8.99
C SER A 290 5.94 71.71 8.69
N LYS A 291 7.06 72.40 8.43
CA LYS A 291 8.39 71.78 8.26
C LYS A 291 8.93 71.26 9.59
N GLU A 292 8.79 72.02 10.67
CA GLU A 292 9.15 71.59 12.04
C GLU A 292 8.38 70.31 12.38
N GLU A 293 7.06 70.33 12.20
CA GLU A 293 6.15 69.19 12.39
C GLU A 293 6.47 67.97 11.50
N ILE A 294 6.98 68.16 10.28
CA ILE A 294 7.46 67.06 9.43
C ILE A 294 8.77 66.52 9.98
N SER A 295 9.73 67.38 10.34
CA SER A 295 11.04 66.95 10.86
C SER A 295 10.95 66.20 12.19
N GLU A 296 9.99 66.53 13.06
CA GLU A 296 9.72 65.77 14.29
C GLU A 296 9.13 64.39 13.98
N ARG A 297 8.22 64.28 13.00
CA ARG A 297 7.67 63.00 12.54
C ARG A 297 8.74 62.15 11.85
N ASP A 298 9.62 62.73 11.04
CA ASP A 298 10.75 62.04 10.41
C ASP A 298 11.71 61.48 11.48
N LEU A 299 12.02 62.26 12.52
CA LEU A 299 12.82 61.79 13.66
C LEU A 299 12.12 60.65 14.42
N GLN A 300 10.81 60.72 14.61
CA GLN A 300 10.02 59.66 15.24
C GLN A 300 10.01 58.38 14.38
N ILE A 301 9.89 58.52 13.05
CA ILE A 301 9.96 57.40 12.10
C ILE A 301 11.35 56.75 12.13
N GLN A 302 12.43 57.54 12.08
CA GLN A 302 13.81 57.03 12.20
C GLN A 302 14.02 56.27 13.51
N LYS A 303 13.50 56.80 14.63
CA LYS A 303 13.59 56.10 15.92
C LYS A 303 12.86 54.76 15.87
N LEU A 304 11.61 54.72 15.39
CA LEU A 304 10.82 53.49 15.28
C LEU A 304 11.47 52.48 14.32
N GLN A 305 12.13 52.93 13.26
CA GLN A 305 12.96 52.09 12.40
C GLN A 305 14.12 51.46 13.18
N THR A 306 14.90 52.25 13.94
CA THR A 306 16.01 51.70 14.75
C THR A 306 15.55 50.76 15.86
N ASP A 307 14.42 51.05 16.53
CA ASP A 307 13.83 50.16 17.54
C ASP A 307 13.39 48.82 16.91
N LEU A 308 12.80 48.87 15.69
CA LEU A 308 12.38 47.68 14.94
C LEU A 308 13.57 46.87 14.40
N GLU A 309 14.63 47.51 13.91
CA GLU A 309 15.88 46.85 13.51
C GLU A 309 16.53 46.14 14.70
N VAL A 310 16.53 46.77 15.88
CA VAL A 310 17.04 46.18 17.13
C VAL A 310 16.21 44.96 17.54
N GLU A 311 14.88 45.01 17.56
CA GLU A 311 14.06 43.82 17.86
C GLU A 311 14.17 42.73 16.80
N SER A 312 14.24 43.09 15.51
CA SER A 312 14.52 42.16 14.42
C SER A 312 15.84 41.41 14.63
N SER A 313 16.90 42.13 15.02
CA SER A 313 18.21 41.53 15.32
C SER A 313 18.17 40.58 16.53
N LYS A 314 17.44 40.94 17.60
CA LYS A 314 17.24 40.09 18.79
C LYS A 314 16.47 38.81 18.45
N LEU A 315 15.38 38.93 17.68
CA LEU A 315 14.58 37.79 17.24
C LEU A 315 15.39 36.87 16.32
N GLN A 316 16.16 37.42 15.39
CA GLN A 316 17.06 36.65 14.52
C GLN A 316 18.16 35.94 15.34
N GLN A 317 18.74 36.59 16.35
CA GLN A 317 19.70 35.97 17.27
C GLN A 317 19.05 34.83 18.07
N HIS A 318 17.84 35.03 18.59
CA HIS A 318 17.10 34.00 19.32
C HIS A 318 16.76 32.80 18.42
N ILE A 319 16.28 33.04 17.19
CA ILE A 319 16.03 32.01 16.18
C ILE A 319 17.33 31.24 15.86
N SER A 320 18.47 31.91 15.71
CA SER A 320 19.76 31.23 15.48
C SER A 320 20.18 30.35 16.66
N THR A 321 19.91 30.80 17.90
CA THR A 321 20.22 30.07 19.14
C THR A 321 19.36 28.81 19.26
N VAL A 322 18.04 28.93 19.03
CA VAL A 322 17.11 27.79 19.06
C VAL A 322 17.42 26.79 17.93
N LYS A 323 17.73 27.27 16.72
CA LYS A 323 18.17 26.40 15.61
C LYS A 323 19.43 25.61 15.98
N HIS A 324 20.41 26.23 16.62
CA HIS A 324 21.63 25.56 17.08
C HIS A 324 21.33 24.49 18.14
N GLN A 325 20.52 24.81 19.16
CA GLN A 325 20.09 23.84 20.19
C GLN A 325 19.30 22.66 19.62
N CYS A 326 18.43 22.90 18.63
CA CYS A 326 17.74 21.83 17.91
C CYS A 326 18.72 20.95 17.13
N ALA A 327 19.70 21.53 16.42
CA ALA A 327 20.72 20.78 15.69
C ALA A 327 21.60 19.93 16.65
N GLU A 328 22.06 20.49 17.77
CA GLU A 328 22.79 19.72 18.80
C GLU A 328 21.98 18.55 19.35
N ARG A 329 20.67 18.75 19.56
CA ARG A 329 19.77 17.69 20.05
C ARG A 329 19.52 16.62 18.98
N ILE A 330 19.40 17.00 17.71
CA ILE A 330 19.30 16.08 16.58
C ILE A 330 20.58 15.23 16.51
N SER A 331 21.76 15.84 16.43
CA SER A 331 23.02 15.07 16.35
C SER A 331 23.33 14.22 17.58
N ARG A 332 22.82 14.60 18.77
CA ARG A 332 22.86 13.73 19.95
C ARG A 332 21.95 12.51 19.84
N LEU A 333 20.77 12.65 19.24
CA LEU A 333 19.85 11.53 18.99
C LEU A 333 20.36 10.64 17.84
N GLU A 334 20.91 11.22 16.77
CA GLU A 334 21.57 10.49 15.68
C GLU A 334 22.74 9.64 16.20
N ALA A 335 23.59 10.21 17.06
CA ALA A 335 24.68 9.47 17.71
C ALA A 335 24.18 8.35 18.65
N GLN A 336 23.04 8.55 19.33
CA GLN A 336 22.41 7.51 20.15
C GLN A 336 21.81 6.38 19.30
N ILE A 337 21.18 6.71 18.17
CA ILE A 337 20.67 5.73 17.21
C ILE A 337 21.82 4.90 16.65
N ALA A 338 22.90 5.53 16.15
CA ALA A 338 24.06 4.83 15.63
C ALA A 338 24.76 3.93 16.69
N ALA A 339 24.79 4.37 17.95
CA ALA A 339 25.30 3.54 19.06
C ALA A 339 24.40 2.32 19.34
N LEU A 340 23.07 2.47 19.27
CA LEU A 340 22.13 1.36 19.44
C LEU A 340 22.14 0.41 18.23
N GLU A 341 22.33 0.91 17.02
CA GLU A 341 22.44 0.10 15.80
C GLU A 341 23.73 -0.73 15.79
N THR A 342 24.87 -0.12 16.16
CA THR A 342 26.14 -0.85 16.29
C THR A 342 26.11 -1.89 17.41
N ALA A 343 25.50 -1.59 18.56
CA ALA A 343 25.26 -2.58 19.61
C ALA A 343 24.36 -3.73 19.14
N ARG A 344 23.25 -3.42 18.44
CA ARG A 344 22.33 -4.43 17.90
C ARG A 344 22.98 -5.32 16.85
N GLU A 345 23.85 -4.78 15.99
CA GLU A 345 24.58 -5.59 15.00
C GLU A 345 25.70 -6.42 15.66
N PHE A 346 26.29 -5.95 16.76
CA PHE A 346 27.16 -6.76 17.61
C PHE A 346 26.40 -7.93 18.26
N ASP A 347 25.25 -7.70 18.88
CA ASP A 347 24.42 -8.77 19.47
C ASP A 347 23.93 -9.77 18.41
N LYS A 348 23.61 -9.29 17.20
CA LYS A 348 23.23 -10.11 16.05
C LYS A 348 24.40 -10.96 15.54
N THR A 349 25.61 -10.40 15.43
CA THR A 349 26.79 -11.17 15.00
C THR A 349 27.27 -12.15 16.08
N ALA A 350 27.18 -11.79 17.35
CA ALA A 350 27.46 -12.69 18.48
C ALA A 350 26.45 -13.85 18.57
N SER A 351 25.14 -13.58 18.41
CA SER A 351 24.13 -14.64 18.39
C SER A 351 24.24 -15.53 17.16
N GLN A 352 24.51 -14.97 15.97
CA GLN A 352 24.80 -15.77 14.77
C GLN A 352 26.04 -16.65 14.93
N HIS A 353 27.11 -16.14 15.54
CA HIS A 353 28.30 -16.95 15.85
C HIS A 353 27.96 -18.09 16.82
N LYS A 354 27.13 -17.86 17.86
CA LYS A 354 26.75 -18.96 18.76
C LYS A 354 25.78 -19.96 18.12
N ILE A 355 24.90 -19.52 17.21
CA ILE A 355 24.09 -20.41 16.38
C ILE A 355 25.01 -21.32 15.57
N SER A 356 25.95 -20.78 14.79
CA SER A 356 26.81 -21.60 13.94
C SER A 356 27.85 -22.44 14.69
N GLN A 357 28.21 -22.05 15.93
CA GLN A 357 28.93 -22.96 16.84
C GLN A 357 28.04 -24.14 17.27
N LEU A 358 26.76 -23.91 17.59
CA LEU A 358 25.81 -24.98 17.95
C LEU A 358 25.44 -25.85 16.73
N GLU A 359 25.43 -25.30 15.52
CA GLU A 359 25.27 -26.05 14.27
C GLU A 359 26.45 -27.02 14.09
N GLN A 360 27.69 -26.55 14.22
CA GLN A 360 28.89 -27.39 14.17
C GLN A 360 28.90 -28.46 15.30
N GLU A 361 28.61 -28.07 16.54
CA GLU A 361 28.53 -29.02 17.67
C GLU A 361 27.49 -30.13 17.39
N ASN A 362 26.36 -29.83 16.73
CA ASN A 362 25.38 -30.83 16.31
C ASN A 362 25.84 -31.69 15.13
N GLU A 363 26.58 -31.13 14.16
CA GLU A 363 27.19 -31.88 13.06
C GLU A 363 28.20 -32.90 13.61
N ASP A 364 29.12 -32.47 14.49
CA ASP A 364 30.12 -33.33 15.15
C ASP A 364 29.46 -34.47 15.98
N PHE A 365 28.38 -34.16 16.71
CA PHE A 365 27.59 -35.18 17.43
C PHE A 365 26.86 -36.13 16.47
N ASN A 366 26.40 -35.64 15.32
CA ASN A 366 25.69 -36.44 14.33
C ASN A 366 26.65 -37.39 13.58
N GLU A 367 27.84 -36.93 13.20
CA GLU A 367 28.91 -37.78 12.67
C GLU A 367 29.30 -38.85 13.69
N SER A 368 29.58 -38.45 14.94
CA SER A 368 29.89 -39.38 16.04
C SER A 368 28.79 -40.45 16.21
N ARG A 369 27.51 -40.05 16.19
CA ARG A 369 26.37 -40.97 16.23
C ARG A 369 26.34 -41.92 15.04
N GLN A 370 26.63 -41.43 13.84
CA GLN A 370 26.67 -42.23 12.62
C GLN A 370 27.84 -43.24 12.62
N GLU A 371 28.98 -42.89 13.22
CA GLU A 371 30.08 -43.83 13.49
C GLU A 371 29.65 -44.92 14.48
N TYR A 372 29.02 -44.56 15.61
CA TYR A 372 28.52 -45.53 16.58
C TYR A 372 27.44 -46.46 15.96
N GLU A 373 26.50 -45.93 15.18
CA GLU A 373 25.54 -46.76 14.43
C GLU A 373 26.23 -47.69 13.43
N SER A 374 27.28 -47.22 12.75
CA SER A 374 28.03 -48.01 11.77
C SER A 374 28.88 -49.10 12.45
N SER A 375 29.38 -48.84 13.66
CA SER A 375 30.04 -49.84 14.51
C SER A 375 29.04 -50.86 15.04
N LEU A 376 27.87 -50.42 15.51
CA LEU A 376 26.79 -51.29 15.98
C LEU A 376 26.33 -52.24 14.88
N LYS A 377 26.04 -51.74 13.67
CA LYS A 377 25.66 -52.56 12.51
C LYS A 377 26.73 -53.60 12.13
N LYS A 378 28.03 -53.28 12.30
CA LYS A 378 29.12 -54.25 12.15
C LYS A 378 29.07 -55.33 13.23
N GLN A 379 28.94 -54.94 14.50
CA GLN A 379 28.84 -55.88 15.64
C GLN A 379 27.58 -56.77 15.55
N GLU A 380 26.44 -56.24 15.12
CA GLU A 380 25.22 -57.00 14.82
C GLU A 380 25.46 -58.03 13.70
N SER A 381 26.13 -57.63 12.62
CA SER A 381 26.46 -58.54 11.51
C SER A 381 27.45 -59.65 11.91
N GLU A 382 28.39 -59.35 12.81
CA GLU A 382 29.31 -60.35 13.36
C GLU A 382 28.64 -61.28 14.37
N LEU A 383 27.76 -60.76 15.24
CA LEU A 383 26.92 -61.60 16.11
C LEU A 383 26.04 -62.55 15.28
N GLU A 384 25.48 -62.07 14.18
CA GLU A 384 24.67 -62.88 13.28
C GLU A 384 25.51 -63.91 12.49
N ARG A 385 26.76 -63.57 12.13
CA ARG A 385 27.74 -64.52 11.58
C ARG A 385 28.09 -65.60 12.61
N LEU A 386 28.37 -65.21 13.86
CA LEU A 386 28.73 -66.12 14.94
C LEU A 386 27.56 -67.01 15.39
N LYS A 387 26.31 -66.52 15.35
CA LYS A 387 25.11 -67.36 15.55
C LYS A 387 25.00 -68.43 14.47
N LYS A 388 25.21 -68.06 13.19
CA LYS A 388 25.19 -69.01 12.08
C LYS A 388 26.31 -70.05 12.19
N GLU A 389 27.52 -69.61 12.52
CA GLU A 389 28.66 -70.48 12.80
C GLU A 389 28.34 -71.45 13.95
N LEU A 390 27.82 -70.94 15.08
CA LEU A 390 27.40 -71.74 16.22
C LEU A 390 26.32 -72.76 15.85
N SER A 391 25.27 -72.36 15.14
CA SER A 391 24.19 -73.28 14.71
C SER A 391 24.71 -74.35 13.74
N SER A 392 25.66 -74.03 12.86
CA SER A 392 26.29 -75.02 11.97
C SER A 392 27.21 -75.99 12.74
N ARG A 393 27.85 -75.49 13.80
CA ARG A 393 28.67 -76.31 14.70
C ARG A 393 27.80 -77.18 15.61
N GLU A 394 26.61 -76.72 15.97
CA GLU A 394 25.59 -77.46 16.70
C GLU A 394 25.02 -78.59 15.82
N THR A 395 24.66 -78.34 14.55
CA THR A 395 24.23 -79.41 13.63
C THR A 395 25.33 -80.44 13.41
N VAL A 396 26.58 -80.02 13.20
CA VAL A 396 27.73 -80.94 13.09
C VAL A 396 27.96 -81.70 14.40
N SER A 397 27.77 -81.09 15.58
CA SER A 397 27.87 -81.79 16.86
C SER A 397 26.74 -82.80 17.07
N VAL A 398 25.54 -82.54 16.55
CA VAL A 398 24.41 -83.48 16.55
C VAL A 398 24.66 -84.63 15.56
N GLU A 399 25.28 -84.38 14.41
CA GLU A 399 25.69 -85.43 13.46
C GLU A 399 26.82 -86.30 14.02
N ILE A 400 27.82 -85.72 14.69
CA ILE A 400 28.86 -86.45 15.42
C ILE A 400 28.23 -87.29 16.55
N ALA A 401 27.28 -86.74 17.30
CA ALA A 401 26.57 -87.49 18.34
C ALA A 401 25.77 -88.68 17.75
N LYS A 402 25.09 -88.50 16.61
CA LYS A 402 24.43 -89.60 15.89
C LYS A 402 25.43 -90.66 15.44
N ALA A 403 26.55 -90.28 14.84
CA ALA A 403 27.58 -91.23 14.39
C ALA A 403 28.25 -91.99 15.55
N LEU A 404 28.42 -91.34 16.71
CA LEU A 404 28.88 -91.98 17.94
C LEU A 404 27.84 -92.95 18.52
N GLU A 405 26.54 -92.66 18.38
CA GLU A 405 25.47 -93.58 18.78
C GLU A 405 25.30 -94.75 17.79
N GLU A 406 25.51 -94.52 16.48
CA GLU A 406 25.50 -95.57 15.45
C GLU A 406 26.67 -96.54 15.66
N THR A 407 27.89 -96.03 15.87
CA THR A 407 29.07 -96.85 16.18
C THR A 407 28.99 -97.49 17.57
N ARG A 408 28.27 -96.88 18.52
CA ARG A 408 27.89 -97.49 19.79
C ARG A 408 26.99 -98.71 19.58
N LYS A 409 25.93 -98.61 18.77
CA LYS A 409 25.06 -99.76 18.45
C LYS A 409 25.85 -100.86 17.76
N GLN A 410 26.64 -100.54 16.73
CA GLN A 410 27.50 -101.53 16.05
C GLN A 410 28.44 -102.25 17.02
N ARG A 411 29.02 -101.52 17.99
CA ARG A 411 29.83 -102.13 19.06
C ARG A 411 29.00 -103.03 19.98
N GLU A 412 27.79 -102.62 20.35
CA GLU A 412 26.89 -103.39 21.22
C GLU A 412 26.34 -104.65 20.51
N GLU A 413 26.07 -104.58 19.20
CA GLU A 413 25.76 -105.72 18.32
C GLU A 413 26.95 -106.69 18.19
N LEU A 414 28.16 -106.18 17.92
CA LEU A 414 29.38 -107.00 17.88
C LEU A 414 29.68 -107.63 19.25
N GLN A 415 29.39 -106.91 20.34
CA GLN A 415 29.55 -107.43 21.70
C GLN A 415 28.51 -108.51 22.03
N GLN A 416 27.28 -108.40 21.50
CA GLN A 416 26.27 -109.46 21.57
C GLN A 416 26.72 -110.71 20.78
N GLN A 417 27.21 -110.54 19.55
CA GLN A 417 27.78 -111.64 18.74
C GLN A 417 28.94 -112.33 19.48
N VAL A 418 29.80 -111.57 20.17
CA VAL A 418 30.87 -112.13 21.01
C VAL A 418 30.30 -112.91 22.21
N THR A 419 29.23 -112.45 22.87
CA THR A 419 28.59 -113.24 23.95
C THR A 419 27.92 -114.50 23.43
N ASP A 420 27.32 -114.46 22.24
CA ASP A 420 26.67 -115.62 21.60
C ASP A 420 27.72 -116.67 21.20
N LEU A 421 28.87 -116.22 20.66
CA LEU A 421 30.02 -117.08 20.40
C LEU A 421 30.62 -117.68 21.69
N ILE A 422 30.66 -116.92 22.79
CA ILE A 422 31.11 -117.43 24.10
C ILE A 422 30.13 -118.48 24.66
N LEU A 423 28.82 -118.33 24.45
CA LEU A 423 27.83 -119.35 24.80
C LEU A 423 28.00 -120.60 23.94
N LEU A 424 28.16 -120.44 22.63
CA LEU A 424 28.41 -121.55 21.70
C LEU A 424 29.70 -122.31 22.06
N ILE A 425 30.78 -121.61 22.41
CA ILE A 425 32.03 -122.22 22.89
C ILE A 425 31.77 -123.05 24.16
N LYS A 426 31.03 -122.52 25.14
CA LYS A 426 30.66 -123.27 26.35
C LYS A 426 29.85 -124.54 26.06
N GLU A 427 28.92 -124.52 25.10
CA GLU A 427 28.24 -125.73 24.65
C GLU A 427 29.20 -126.75 24.02
N LYS A 428 30.18 -126.29 23.23
CA LYS A 428 31.20 -127.19 22.65
C LYS A 428 32.13 -127.76 23.73
N ASP A 429 32.56 -126.96 24.69
CA ASP A 429 33.37 -127.41 25.83
C ASP A 429 32.59 -128.43 26.69
N GLN A 430 31.30 -128.19 26.93
CA GLN A 430 30.43 -129.12 27.65
C GLN A 430 30.26 -130.45 26.89
N LEU A 431 30.04 -130.41 25.58
CA LEU A 431 30.03 -131.60 24.72
C LEU A 431 31.40 -132.32 24.68
N ILE A 432 32.51 -131.59 24.71
CA ILE A 432 33.86 -132.18 24.79
C ILE A 432 34.08 -132.89 26.13
N ASN A 433 33.62 -132.31 27.24
CA ASN A 433 33.66 -132.94 28.55
C ASN A 433 32.80 -134.23 28.58
N GLU A 434 31.57 -134.19 28.07
CA GLU A 434 30.71 -135.38 27.93
C GLU A 434 31.35 -136.48 27.08
N LYS A 435 32.06 -136.13 26.00
CA LYS A 435 32.82 -137.11 25.21
C LYS A 435 34.05 -137.63 25.95
N THR A 436 34.71 -136.81 26.75
CA THR A 436 35.87 -137.20 27.56
C THR A 436 35.46 -138.21 28.64
N ASP A 437 34.34 -137.98 29.35
CA ASP A 437 33.77 -138.91 30.32
C ASP A 437 33.38 -140.27 29.70
N VAL A 438 32.91 -140.27 28.45
CA VAL A 438 32.60 -141.49 27.69
C VAL A 438 33.87 -142.24 27.27
N ILE A 439 34.96 -141.52 26.93
CA ILE A 439 36.26 -142.12 26.63
C ILE A 439 36.87 -142.75 27.89
N LEU A 440 36.87 -142.04 29.02
CA LEU A 440 37.39 -142.55 30.29
C LEU A 440 36.70 -143.85 30.72
N LYS A 441 35.37 -143.93 30.60
CA LYS A 441 34.62 -145.18 30.87
C LYS A 441 35.01 -146.33 29.93
N LYS A 442 35.35 -146.03 28.68
CA LYS A 442 35.83 -147.05 27.72
C LYS A 442 37.29 -147.46 27.98
N GLU A 443 38.09 -146.59 28.56
CA GLU A 443 39.45 -146.88 29.02
C GLU A 443 39.43 -147.72 30.31
N GLU A 444 38.49 -147.48 31.22
CA GLU A 444 38.23 -148.34 32.39
C GLU A 444 37.77 -149.76 31.98
N GLU A 445 36.87 -149.88 31.00
CA GLU A 445 36.47 -151.18 30.42
C GLU A 445 37.65 -151.93 29.80
N LEU A 446 38.53 -151.23 29.06
CA LEU A 446 39.73 -151.81 28.45
C LEU A 446 40.72 -152.35 29.48
N ASN A 447 40.95 -151.59 30.57
CA ASN A 447 41.83 -152.02 31.64
C ASN A 447 41.32 -153.27 32.37
N GLN A 448 39.99 -153.42 32.54
CA GLN A 448 39.38 -154.64 33.10
C GLN A 448 39.58 -155.85 32.19
N LEU A 449 39.46 -155.69 30.86
CA LEU A 449 39.78 -156.77 29.91
C LEU A 449 41.27 -157.14 29.94
N SER A 450 42.17 -156.16 30.07
CA SER A 450 43.63 -156.40 30.13
C SER A 450 44.02 -157.26 31.34
N GLN A 451 43.48 -156.95 32.53
CA GLN A 451 43.73 -157.75 33.75
C GLN A 451 43.17 -159.18 33.63
N GLY A 452 42.03 -159.36 32.96
CA GLY A 452 41.48 -160.68 32.63
C GLY A 452 42.37 -161.49 31.69
N HIS A 453 43.08 -160.84 30.76
CA HIS A 453 44.00 -161.50 29.83
C HIS A 453 45.27 -161.99 30.53
N GLU A 454 45.88 -161.20 31.42
CA GLU A 454 47.06 -161.62 32.18
C GLU A 454 46.78 -162.82 33.11
N ALA A 455 45.60 -162.85 33.75
CA ALA A 455 45.18 -163.97 34.59
C ALA A 455 45.09 -165.30 33.80
N LEU A 456 44.57 -165.25 32.56
CA LEU A 456 44.51 -166.42 31.67
C LEU A 456 45.90 -166.84 31.15
N MET A 457 46.77 -165.89 30.84
CA MET A 457 48.16 -166.17 30.41
C MET A 457 48.94 -166.92 31.50
N LEU A 458 48.82 -166.51 32.77
CA LEU A 458 49.44 -167.20 33.91
C LEU A 458 48.89 -168.62 34.10
N GLN A 459 47.58 -168.82 33.90
CA GLN A 459 46.95 -170.14 33.99
C GLN A 459 47.39 -171.09 32.87
N MET A 460 47.59 -170.58 31.64
CA MET A 460 48.10 -171.35 30.51
C MET A 460 49.56 -171.80 30.71
N HIS A 461 50.41 -170.90 31.23
CA HIS A 461 51.83 -171.20 31.49
C HIS A 461 52.03 -172.34 32.51
N LEU A 462 51.16 -172.43 33.52
CA LEU A 462 51.22 -173.48 34.54
C LEU A 462 50.92 -174.86 33.94
N LEU A 463 49.86 -174.96 33.11
CA LEU A 463 49.46 -176.20 32.44
C LEU A 463 50.48 -176.70 31.41
N GLN A 464 51.30 -175.83 30.81
CA GLN A 464 52.38 -176.25 29.93
C GLN A 464 53.52 -176.96 30.67
N SER A 465 53.83 -176.55 31.91
CA SER A 465 54.89 -177.16 32.72
C SER A 465 54.61 -178.64 33.04
N ASP A 466 53.36 -178.97 33.39
CA ASP A 466 52.97 -180.33 33.77
C ASP A 466 53.01 -181.33 32.59
N ILE A 467 52.79 -180.84 31.38
CA ILE A 467 52.79 -181.66 30.15
C ILE A 467 54.22 -182.10 29.76
N GLU A 468 55.24 -181.31 30.03
CA GLU A 468 56.64 -181.65 29.69
C GLU A 468 57.25 -182.64 30.69
N ALA A 469 56.92 -182.52 31.98
CA ALA A 469 57.30 -183.48 33.01
C ALA A 469 56.80 -184.91 32.68
N CYS A 470 55.57 -185.03 32.18
CA CYS A 470 54.97 -186.32 31.82
C CYS A 470 55.66 -187.03 30.64
N LYS A 471 56.28 -186.28 29.71
CA LYS A 471 56.95 -186.88 28.53
C LYS A 471 58.28 -187.54 28.87
N SER A 472 59.01 -186.99 29.83
CA SER A 472 60.33 -187.48 30.23
C SER A 472 60.29 -188.90 30.80
N GLN A 473 59.25 -189.23 31.58
CA GLN A 473 59.17 -190.49 32.34
C GLN A 473 58.66 -191.69 31.51
N ALA A 474 58.23 -191.47 30.26
CA ALA A 474 57.83 -192.53 29.34
C ALA A 474 59.03 -193.12 28.57
N ALA A 475 59.96 -192.25 28.14
CA ALA A 475 61.07 -192.61 27.26
C ALA A 475 62.00 -193.70 27.84
N GLU A 476 62.31 -193.65 29.14
CA GLU A 476 63.21 -194.61 29.79
C GLU A 476 62.66 -196.05 29.87
N ARG A 477 61.34 -196.25 29.70
CA ARG A 477 60.73 -197.59 29.85
C ARG A 477 60.76 -198.39 28.54
N GLU A 478 60.60 -197.76 27.39
CA GLU A 478 60.48 -198.48 26.12
C GLU A 478 61.82 -199.02 25.58
N GLU A 479 62.96 -198.40 25.94
CA GLU A 479 64.30 -198.92 25.63
C GLU A 479 64.53 -200.35 26.18
N THR A 480 63.84 -200.72 27.27
CA THR A 480 63.93 -202.06 27.86
C THR A 480 63.21 -203.14 27.05
N ALA A 481 62.20 -202.77 26.24
CA ALA A 481 61.47 -203.70 25.37
C ALA A 481 62.25 -204.06 24.08
N GLY A 482 63.14 -203.16 23.63
CA GLY A 482 63.90 -203.26 22.37
C GLY A 482 64.92 -204.41 22.27
N LYS A 483 64.95 -205.36 23.22
CA LYS A 483 65.97 -206.42 23.34
C LYS A 483 65.44 -207.86 23.20
N GLN A 484 64.14 -208.10 22.97
CA GLN A 484 63.59 -209.47 22.86
C GLN A 484 62.94 -209.85 21.51
N ILE A 485 62.36 -208.93 20.73
CA ILE A 485 61.74 -209.27 19.42
C ILE A 485 62.51 -208.65 18.23
N GLY A 486 63.84 -208.78 18.27
CA GLY A 486 64.69 -208.78 17.07
C GLY A 486 64.78 -210.16 16.38
N ALA A 487 64.18 -211.20 16.97
CA ALA A 487 64.42 -212.61 16.61
C ALA A 487 63.42 -213.22 15.59
N LEU A 488 62.32 -212.53 15.31
CA LEU A 488 61.33 -212.86 14.27
C LEU A 488 61.08 -211.58 13.43
N ARG A 489 62.14 -211.04 12.79
CA ARG A 489 62.58 -211.36 11.40
C ARG A 489 61.55 -210.91 10.37
N LEU A 490 61.92 -210.20 9.30
CA LEU A 490 62.74 -210.75 8.18
C LEU A 490 62.21 -212.10 7.63
N LYS A 491 60.91 -212.34 7.80
CA LYS A 491 60.00 -213.33 7.17
C LYS A 491 58.59 -212.91 7.63
N MET A 492 57.88 -211.99 6.98
CA MET A 492 57.82 -211.56 5.57
C MET A 492 57.63 -210.03 5.53
N GLN A 493 58.11 -209.20 4.60
CA GLN A 493 58.71 -209.37 3.26
C GLN A 493 58.03 -210.42 2.37
N GLU A 494 57.35 -209.95 1.33
CA GLU A 494 56.73 -210.79 0.29
C GLU A 494 55.57 -211.67 0.80
N GLN A 495 54.62 -211.06 1.51
CA GLN A 495 53.24 -210.99 1.02
C GLN A 495 52.73 -209.55 1.27
N GLN A 496 52.19 -208.77 0.34
CA GLN A 496 51.32 -208.96 -0.84
C GLN A 496 49.94 -208.37 -0.51
N GLU A 497 49.74 -207.14 -0.99
CA GLU A 497 48.44 -206.52 -1.32
C GLU A 497 47.38 -206.23 -0.22
N HIS A 498 46.49 -205.32 -0.63
CA HIS A 498 45.09 -205.17 -0.22
C HIS A 498 44.71 -204.52 1.14
N LEU A 499 44.75 -203.18 1.12
CA LEU A 499 43.56 -202.29 1.13
C LEU A 499 42.59 -202.19 2.34
N LEU A 500 42.10 -200.95 2.53
CA LEU A 500 40.93 -200.48 3.32
C LEU A 500 41.10 -200.35 4.85
N ALA A 501 40.46 -199.39 5.56
CA ALA A 501 39.84 -198.11 5.16
C ALA A 501 39.43 -197.25 6.39
N SER A 502 38.98 -196.01 6.11
CA SER A 502 38.19 -195.09 6.98
C SER A 502 38.94 -194.30 8.07
N GLY A 503 38.65 -193.01 8.35
CA GLY A 503 37.87 -192.02 7.57
C GLY A 503 36.99 -191.04 8.38
N ARG A 504 36.89 -189.76 7.94
CA ARG A 504 36.01 -188.66 8.44
C ARG A 504 36.42 -188.14 9.85
N ASN A 505 36.14 -186.92 10.36
CA ASN A 505 35.25 -185.75 10.06
C ASN A 505 35.74 -184.51 10.92
N VAL A 506 35.30 -183.22 10.94
CA VAL A 506 34.34 -182.35 10.21
C VAL A 506 34.53 -180.82 10.59
N LEU A 507 34.21 -179.84 9.71
CA LEU A 507 33.81 -178.39 9.93
C LEU A 507 34.73 -177.33 10.63
N ALA A 508 34.49 -175.99 10.59
CA ALA A 508 33.99 -175.03 9.56
C ALA A 508 33.94 -173.52 9.99
N LEU A 509 33.88 -172.61 9.00
CA LEU A 509 33.18 -171.30 8.90
C LEU A 509 33.61 -170.00 9.65
N GLU A 510 33.74 -168.92 8.85
CA GLU A 510 33.75 -167.46 9.12
C GLU A 510 33.20 -166.75 7.84
N ALA A 511 32.84 -165.45 7.75
CA ALA A 511 32.29 -164.40 8.63
C ALA A 511 31.80 -163.23 7.70
N ALA A 512 30.96 -162.26 8.15
CA ALA A 512 30.37 -161.27 7.20
C ALA A 512 29.91 -159.89 7.76
N ARG A 513 30.11 -158.82 6.95
CA ARG A 513 29.45 -157.46 6.94
C ARG A 513 29.74 -156.54 8.16
N ALA A 514 29.65 -155.19 8.12
CA ALA A 514 29.66 -154.09 7.09
C ALA A 514 29.86 -152.75 7.88
N PHE A 515 29.74 -151.46 7.45
CA PHE A 515 29.34 -150.70 6.24
C PHE A 515 29.98 -149.27 6.33
N ASN A 516 29.97 -148.38 5.31
CA ASN A 516 30.59 -147.03 5.44
C ASN A 516 30.12 -145.89 4.46
N LYS A 517 29.96 -144.65 5.01
CA LYS A 517 30.14 -143.26 4.46
C LYS A 517 29.15 -142.49 3.53
N HIS A 518 28.98 -141.18 3.87
CA HIS A 518 28.50 -139.96 3.13
C HIS A 518 27.02 -139.90 2.63
N LEU A 519 26.20 -138.82 2.67
CA LEU A 519 26.25 -137.31 2.57
C LEU A 519 26.18 -136.76 1.11
N TYR A 520 25.50 -135.66 0.72
CA TYR A 520 24.94 -134.40 1.34
C TYR A 520 23.50 -134.01 0.80
N PRO A 521 22.82 -132.92 1.27
CA PRO A 521 21.42 -132.52 0.92
C PRO A 521 21.23 -131.14 0.20
N PRO A 522 19.97 -130.67 -0.12
CA PRO A 522 19.66 -129.44 -0.89
C PRO A 522 18.75 -128.37 -0.20
N GLU A 523 18.42 -127.27 -0.94
CA GLU A 523 17.20 -126.41 -0.89
C GLU A 523 16.99 -125.39 0.29
N ASP A 524 16.34 -124.20 0.16
CA ASP A 524 15.67 -123.52 -0.99
C ASP A 524 15.44 -121.97 -0.84
N SER A 525 15.00 -121.31 -1.93
CA SER A 525 14.10 -120.12 -2.07
C SER A 525 14.57 -118.64 -1.94
N GLU A 526 14.13 -117.79 -2.90
CA GLU A 526 14.25 -116.31 -2.96
C GLU A 526 13.18 -115.66 -3.93
N VAL A 527 13.14 -114.30 -3.99
CA VAL A 527 12.62 -113.38 -5.06
C VAL A 527 11.21 -112.75 -4.90
N GLU A 528 11.14 -111.43 -5.15
CA GLU A 528 9.97 -110.53 -5.07
C GLU A 528 9.42 -110.05 -6.44
N GLN A 529 8.36 -109.21 -6.43
CA GLN A 529 7.80 -108.48 -7.59
C GLN A 529 7.56 -106.99 -7.27
N ASN A 530 7.54 -106.09 -8.26
CA ASN A 530 6.84 -104.79 -8.17
C ASN A 530 6.70 -104.02 -9.50
N GLY A 531 5.75 -103.08 -9.59
CA GLY A 531 5.61 -102.13 -10.73
C GLY A 531 4.44 -101.12 -10.68
N GLU A 532 4.63 -100.01 -11.42
CA GLU A 532 3.66 -99.06 -12.04
C GLU A 532 2.71 -98.08 -11.27
N VAL A 533 2.84 -96.77 -11.67
CA VAL A 533 1.84 -95.67 -11.89
C VAL A 533 0.91 -95.14 -10.76
N ALA A 534 0.89 -93.80 -10.52
CA ALA A 534 -0.30 -92.89 -10.69
C ALA A 534 -0.26 -91.46 -10.04
N ALA A 535 -0.43 -90.44 -10.90
CA ALA A 535 -0.99 -89.06 -10.77
C ALA A 535 -1.35 -88.37 -9.42
N ALA A 536 -0.98 -87.06 -9.30
CA ALA A 536 -1.55 -86.12 -8.31
C ALA A 536 -1.67 -84.62 -8.73
N ASP A 537 -0.84 -84.09 -9.64
CA ASP A 537 -0.56 -82.63 -9.76
C ASP A 537 -1.57 -81.73 -10.52
N ILE A 538 -2.86 -82.08 -10.58
CA ILE A 538 -3.88 -81.25 -11.26
C ILE A 538 -4.55 -80.23 -10.32
N VAL A 539 -4.47 -80.41 -9.00
CA VAL A 539 -5.23 -79.60 -8.02
C VAL A 539 -4.60 -78.23 -7.76
N GLN A 540 -3.28 -78.08 -7.81
CA GLN A 540 -2.59 -76.84 -7.41
C GLN A 540 -2.90 -75.67 -8.35
N LEU A 541 -2.86 -75.89 -9.68
CA LEU A 541 -3.05 -74.83 -10.69
C LEU A 541 -4.48 -74.27 -10.77
N GLN A 542 -5.47 -74.93 -10.15
CA GLN A 542 -6.84 -74.37 -10.04
C GLN A 542 -7.02 -73.44 -8.84
N LYS A 543 -6.09 -73.44 -7.88
CA LYS A 543 -6.15 -72.60 -6.68
C LYS A 543 -5.69 -71.18 -7.00
N ASP A 544 -4.46 -71.07 -7.51
CA ASP A 544 -3.76 -69.80 -7.75
C ASP A 544 -4.51 -68.88 -8.74
N ASN A 545 -5.34 -69.47 -9.61
CA ASN A 545 -6.17 -68.74 -10.57
C ASN A 545 -7.33 -67.96 -9.90
N ARG A 546 -7.90 -68.48 -8.80
CA ARG A 546 -8.97 -67.78 -8.04
C ARG A 546 -8.43 -66.59 -7.26
N ASP A 547 -7.24 -66.72 -6.69
CA ASP A 547 -6.61 -65.66 -5.90
C ASP A 547 -6.25 -64.46 -6.79
N LEU A 548 -5.92 -64.70 -8.07
CA LEU A 548 -5.74 -63.66 -9.09
C LEU A 548 -7.06 -63.00 -9.53
N GLU A 549 -8.14 -63.76 -9.73
CA GLU A 549 -9.48 -63.19 -9.96
C GLU A 549 -9.93 -62.29 -8.80
N GLN A 550 -9.65 -62.68 -7.56
CA GLN A 550 -9.99 -61.87 -6.38
C GLN A 550 -9.23 -60.54 -6.35
N GLN A 551 -7.92 -60.52 -6.64
CA GLN A 551 -7.15 -59.26 -6.75
C GLN A 551 -7.68 -58.34 -7.87
N ILE A 552 -8.13 -58.90 -8.99
CA ILE A 552 -8.76 -58.13 -10.08
C ILE A 552 -10.09 -57.51 -9.60
N SER A 553 -10.87 -58.23 -8.78
CA SER A 553 -12.12 -57.70 -8.22
C SER A 553 -11.88 -56.49 -7.28
N GLU A 554 -10.79 -56.51 -6.51
CA GLU A 554 -10.44 -55.47 -5.55
C GLU A 554 -9.88 -54.21 -6.24
N LYS A 555 -8.98 -54.38 -7.22
CA LYS A 555 -8.49 -53.24 -8.02
C LYS A 555 -9.62 -52.58 -8.82
N ASN A 556 -10.63 -53.33 -9.27
CA ASN A 556 -11.83 -52.77 -9.88
C ASN A 556 -12.71 -51.97 -8.90
N LYS A 557 -12.76 -52.31 -7.59
CA LYS A 557 -13.39 -51.43 -6.58
C LYS A 557 -12.62 -50.12 -6.41
N MET A 558 -11.29 -50.18 -6.40
CA MET A 558 -10.44 -48.99 -6.26
C MET A 558 -10.54 -48.03 -7.46
N ILE A 559 -10.62 -48.58 -8.69
CA ILE A 559 -10.90 -47.79 -9.90
C ILE A 559 -12.26 -47.08 -9.79
N LYS A 560 -13.31 -47.75 -9.30
CA LYS A 560 -14.61 -47.10 -9.07
C LYS A 560 -14.55 -45.98 -8.03
N GLN A 561 -13.78 -46.14 -6.94
CA GLN A 561 -13.57 -45.05 -5.97
C GLN A 561 -12.81 -43.85 -6.55
N LEU A 562 -11.84 -44.09 -7.44
CA LEU A 562 -11.13 -43.00 -8.13
C LEU A 562 -12.03 -42.31 -9.17
N GLN A 563 -12.88 -43.05 -9.88
CA GLN A 563 -13.90 -42.50 -10.77
C GLN A 563 -14.97 -41.69 -10.03
N GLN A 564 -15.38 -42.14 -8.84
CA GLN A 564 -16.27 -41.41 -7.92
C GLN A 564 -15.66 -40.05 -7.52
N ARG A 565 -14.40 -40.05 -7.04
CA ARG A 565 -13.67 -38.81 -6.71
C ARG A 565 -13.49 -37.88 -7.91
N MET A 566 -13.23 -38.42 -9.11
CA MET A 566 -13.18 -37.64 -10.36
C MET A 566 -14.53 -37.02 -10.73
N ALA A 567 -15.65 -37.69 -10.46
CA ALA A 567 -16.99 -37.15 -10.67
C ALA A 567 -17.35 -36.05 -9.64
N GLU A 568 -16.88 -36.17 -8.40
CA GLU A 568 -17.05 -35.17 -7.34
C GLU A 568 -16.17 -33.93 -7.58
N LEU A 569 -14.92 -34.11 -8.00
CA LEU A 569 -14.05 -33.04 -8.50
C LEU A 569 -14.69 -32.32 -9.70
N LYS A 570 -15.21 -33.06 -10.69
CA LYS A 570 -15.98 -32.47 -11.80
C LYS A 570 -17.20 -31.69 -11.31
N LYS A 571 -17.99 -32.20 -10.36
CA LYS A 571 -19.13 -31.48 -9.76
C LYS A 571 -18.73 -30.20 -9.03
N THR A 572 -17.52 -30.15 -8.46
CA THR A 572 -17.00 -28.97 -7.76
C THR A 572 -16.55 -27.91 -8.77
N LEU A 573 -15.68 -28.28 -9.72
CA LEU A 573 -15.29 -27.42 -10.86
C LEU A 573 -16.50 -26.91 -11.67
N GLN A 574 -17.52 -27.76 -11.87
CA GLN A 574 -18.73 -27.41 -12.62
C GLN A 574 -19.71 -26.54 -11.81
N LYS A 575 -19.54 -26.43 -10.49
CA LYS A 575 -20.23 -25.44 -9.63
C LYS A 575 -19.51 -24.09 -9.60
N GLU A 576 -18.19 -24.06 -9.77
CA GLU A 576 -17.42 -22.80 -9.84
C GLU A 576 -17.45 -22.14 -11.23
N LEU A 577 -17.70 -22.91 -12.30
CA LEU A 577 -17.65 -22.42 -13.69
C LEU A 577 -19.00 -22.05 -14.34
N LYS A 578 -20.11 -22.07 -13.60
CA LYS A 578 -21.42 -21.49 -13.98
C LYS A 578 -22.09 -20.93 -12.72
N ILE A 579 -22.64 -19.71 -12.71
CA ILE A 579 -23.71 -19.21 -13.61
C ILE A 579 -23.41 -17.79 -14.15
N ARG A 580 -23.73 -17.55 -15.44
CA ARG A 580 -23.98 -16.23 -16.06
C ARG A 580 -25.51 -16.02 -16.27
N PRO A 581 -25.98 -14.81 -16.61
CA PRO A 581 -26.06 -14.36 -18.03
C PRO A 581 -25.30 -13.04 -18.24
N ASP A 582 -24.53 -12.80 -19.30
CA ASP A 582 -24.85 -12.79 -20.75
C ASP A 582 -25.68 -11.56 -21.18
N ASN A 583 -24.97 -10.49 -21.55
CA ASN A 583 -25.14 -9.64 -22.75
C ASN A 583 -24.04 -8.54 -22.73
N GLU A 584 -23.38 -8.15 -23.83
CA GLU A 584 -23.37 -8.68 -25.20
C GLU A 584 -22.02 -8.33 -25.88
N ILE A 585 -21.66 -8.96 -27.00
CA ILE A 585 -20.38 -8.74 -27.69
C ILE A 585 -20.53 -7.61 -28.72
N SER A 586 -19.66 -6.59 -28.66
CA SER A 586 -19.39 -5.70 -29.80
C SER A 586 -18.25 -6.28 -30.63
N GLU A 587 -18.57 -6.85 -31.79
CA GLU A 587 -17.59 -7.52 -32.65
C GLU A 587 -17.00 -6.57 -33.73
N ILE A 588 -16.06 -7.08 -34.53
CA ILE A 588 -15.14 -6.26 -35.33
C ILE A 588 -15.57 -6.18 -36.81
N ARG A 589 -15.63 -4.94 -37.32
CA ARG A 589 -15.46 -4.50 -38.74
C ARG A 589 -16.66 -4.49 -39.72
N GLU A 590 -16.51 -3.53 -40.63
CA GLU A 590 -17.02 -3.40 -42.01
C GLU A 590 -18.43 -2.81 -42.26
N LYS A 591 -18.50 -2.17 -43.42
CA LYS A 591 -19.58 -1.43 -44.09
C LYS A 591 -20.06 -2.28 -45.31
N PRO A 592 -21.16 -1.95 -46.03
CA PRO A 592 -22.27 -1.03 -45.74
C PRO A 592 -23.69 -1.57 -46.11
N ASN A 593 -24.69 -0.68 -46.05
CA ASN A 593 -25.92 -0.59 -46.86
C ASN A 593 -27.28 -1.14 -46.34
N SER A 594 -28.22 -0.18 -46.29
CA SER A 594 -29.68 -0.24 -46.52
C SER A 594 -30.70 -0.76 -45.49
N GLU A 595 -31.81 0.00 -45.48
CA GLU A 595 -33.20 -0.35 -45.12
C GLU A 595 -33.62 -0.71 -43.67
N VAL A 596 -34.21 0.30 -43.02
CA VAL A 596 -35.33 0.26 -42.04
C VAL A 596 -36.57 -0.47 -42.64
N PRO A 597 -37.60 -0.94 -41.87
CA PRO A 597 -38.05 -0.40 -40.58
C PRO A 597 -38.60 -1.41 -39.50
N ASN A 598 -39.07 -0.84 -38.38
CA ASN A 598 -40.18 -1.34 -37.51
C ASN A 598 -39.93 -2.60 -36.63
N ALA A 599 -40.59 -2.78 -35.47
CA ALA A 599 -41.32 -1.81 -34.63
C ALA A 599 -41.64 -2.36 -33.20
N SER A 600 -41.70 -1.43 -32.24
CA SER A 600 -42.71 -1.33 -31.16
C SER A 600 -42.82 -2.31 -29.96
N MET A 601 -42.84 -1.68 -28.77
CA MET A 601 -43.80 -1.89 -27.66
C MET A 601 -43.65 -3.16 -26.77
N THR A 602 -43.96 -3.16 -25.46
CA THR A 602 -44.44 -2.10 -24.54
C THR A 602 -44.00 -2.36 -23.08
N VAL A 603 -43.64 -1.30 -22.34
CA VAL A 603 -44.33 -0.76 -21.12
C VAL A 603 -45.12 -1.79 -20.26
N THR A 604 -44.81 -1.94 -18.97
CA THR A 604 -45.28 -1.11 -17.81
C THR A 604 -44.25 -1.16 -16.66
N ASN A 605 -43.86 -0.07 -16.00
CA ASN A 605 -44.58 0.86 -15.10
C ASN A 605 -45.09 0.23 -13.79
N ASN A 606 -44.97 0.83 -12.59
CA ASN A 606 -44.06 1.86 -12.04
C ASN A 606 -44.28 1.99 -10.51
N SER A 607 -43.24 2.20 -9.72
CA SER A 607 -43.17 3.09 -8.52
C SER A 607 -41.81 2.87 -7.81
N ASP A 608 -40.88 3.82 -7.75
CA ASP A 608 -40.89 5.21 -7.23
C ASP A 608 -40.73 5.32 -5.71
N LEU A 609 -39.65 5.99 -5.27
CA LEU A 609 -39.67 7.19 -4.41
C LEU A 609 -38.23 7.68 -4.02
N ASN A 610 -37.39 8.03 -5.01
CA ASN A 610 -36.26 8.96 -4.79
C ASN A 610 -35.71 9.61 -6.08
N ASP A 611 -35.95 8.99 -7.24
CA ASP A 611 -35.48 9.43 -8.58
C ASP A 611 -36.00 10.83 -9.00
N SER A 612 -37.03 11.32 -8.31
CA SER A 612 -37.69 12.63 -8.52
C SER A 612 -36.80 13.86 -8.32
N ARG A 613 -35.49 13.71 -8.04
CA ARG A 613 -34.49 14.78 -8.01
C ARG A 613 -33.48 14.71 -9.16
N GLU A 614 -33.28 13.55 -9.78
CA GLU A 614 -32.39 13.42 -10.94
C GLU A 614 -33.09 13.91 -12.21
N ILE A 615 -34.44 13.79 -12.25
CA ILE A 615 -35.31 14.60 -13.11
C ILE A 615 -35.30 16.08 -12.64
N ASN A 616 -34.18 16.78 -12.87
CA ASN A 616 -34.26 18.15 -13.37
C ASN A 616 -32.99 18.72 -14.01
N PHE A 617 -31.76 18.27 -13.76
CA PHE A 617 -30.61 19.11 -14.18
C PHE A 617 -30.44 19.27 -15.71
N GLU A 618 -30.72 18.23 -16.53
CA GLU A 618 -30.76 18.41 -17.99
C GLU A 618 -32.02 19.16 -18.46
N TYR A 619 -33.17 18.98 -17.78
CA TYR A 619 -34.40 19.69 -18.12
C TYR A 619 -34.31 21.18 -17.77
N LEU A 620 -33.76 21.52 -16.61
CA LEU A 620 -33.45 22.87 -16.16
C LEU A 620 -32.38 23.52 -17.05
N LYS A 621 -31.35 22.79 -17.46
CA LYS A 621 -30.38 23.25 -18.48
C LYS A 621 -31.08 23.55 -19.81
N HIS A 622 -32.02 22.71 -20.25
CA HIS A 622 -32.84 22.97 -21.44
C HIS A 622 -33.78 24.18 -21.25
N VAL A 623 -34.44 24.32 -20.10
CA VAL A 623 -35.33 25.44 -19.76
C VAL A 623 -34.55 26.75 -19.69
N VAL A 624 -33.36 26.78 -19.07
CA VAL A 624 -32.49 27.96 -19.01
C VAL A 624 -31.96 28.32 -20.39
N LEU A 625 -31.45 27.35 -21.17
CA LEU A 625 -31.00 27.60 -22.55
C LEU A 625 -32.15 28.12 -23.43
N LYS A 626 -33.35 27.54 -23.30
CA LYS A 626 -34.54 27.94 -24.05
C LYS A 626 -35.02 29.32 -23.62
N PHE A 627 -35.07 29.62 -22.32
CA PHE A 627 -35.43 30.93 -21.77
C PHE A 627 -34.46 32.04 -22.23
N MET A 628 -33.16 31.75 -22.27
CA MET A 628 -32.13 32.68 -22.77
C MET A 628 -32.12 32.81 -24.31
N SER A 629 -32.91 32.02 -25.04
CA SER A 629 -32.90 31.96 -26.52
C SER A 629 -34.29 32.11 -27.18
N CYS A 630 -35.37 32.26 -26.40
CA CYS A 630 -36.73 32.35 -26.91
C CYS A 630 -37.18 33.80 -27.11
N ARG A 631 -38.35 34.00 -27.72
CA ARG A 631 -38.93 35.33 -27.91
C ARG A 631 -39.55 35.83 -26.61
N GLU A 632 -39.68 37.15 -26.50
CA GLU A 632 -40.19 37.85 -25.30
C GLU A 632 -41.49 37.24 -24.75
N SER A 633 -42.49 37.03 -25.60
CA SER A 633 -43.77 36.42 -25.21
C SER A 633 -43.65 34.94 -24.76
N GLU A 634 -42.62 34.21 -25.19
CA GLU A 634 -42.35 32.84 -24.76
C GLU A 634 -41.63 32.83 -23.39
N ALA A 635 -40.75 33.82 -23.15
CA ALA A 635 -40.03 33.99 -21.89
C ALA A 635 -40.98 34.25 -20.71
N PHE A 636 -42.02 35.08 -20.89
CA PHE A 636 -43.06 35.28 -19.87
C PHE A 636 -43.82 33.99 -19.51
N HIS A 637 -44.13 33.14 -20.48
CA HIS A 637 -44.76 31.84 -20.23
C HIS A 637 -43.83 30.87 -19.49
N LEU A 638 -42.53 30.90 -19.79
CA LEU A 638 -41.51 30.12 -19.08
C LEU A 638 -41.33 30.60 -17.63
N ILE A 639 -41.30 31.91 -17.36
CA ILE A 639 -41.28 32.45 -15.98
C ILE A 639 -42.47 31.92 -15.19
N LYS A 640 -43.68 31.96 -15.77
CA LYS A 640 -44.90 31.47 -15.11
C LYS A 640 -44.87 29.97 -14.84
N ALA A 641 -44.38 29.17 -15.80
CA ALA A 641 -44.22 27.73 -15.62
C ALA A 641 -43.20 27.37 -14.53
N VAL A 642 -42.03 28.03 -14.52
CA VAL A 642 -41.00 27.85 -13.49
C VAL A 642 -41.50 28.29 -12.11
N SER A 643 -42.27 29.39 -12.04
CA SER A 643 -42.85 29.89 -10.78
C SER A 643 -43.83 28.90 -10.15
N VAL A 644 -44.62 28.20 -10.97
CA VAL A 644 -45.51 27.12 -10.49
C VAL A 644 -44.73 25.86 -10.12
N LEU A 645 -43.68 25.50 -10.86
CA LEU A 645 -42.85 24.31 -10.58
C LEU A 645 -41.97 24.48 -9.32
N LEU A 646 -41.54 25.69 -9.01
CA LEU A 646 -40.68 26.01 -7.87
C LEU A 646 -41.41 26.72 -6.72
N ASN A 647 -42.73 26.92 -6.83
CA ASN A 647 -43.60 27.59 -5.85
C ASN A 647 -43.11 28.99 -5.43
N PHE A 648 -42.73 29.82 -6.41
CA PHE A 648 -42.37 31.23 -6.17
C PHE A 648 -43.55 32.05 -5.64
N SER A 649 -43.26 33.06 -4.84
CA SER A 649 -44.25 34.06 -4.44
C SER A 649 -44.67 34.94 -5.64
N GLN A 650 -45.81 35.63 -5.53
CA GLN A 650 -46.27 36.50 -6.60
C GLN A 650 -45.33 37.70 -6.81
N GLU A 651 -44.66 38.14 -5.74
CA GLU A 651 -43.62 39.17 -5.73
C GLU A 651 -42.32 38.68 -6.40
N GLU A 652 -41.93 37.42 -6.18
CA GLU A 652 -40.76 36.80 -6.84
C GLU A 652 -41.01 36.61 -8.35
N GLU A 653 -42.18 36.11 -8.75
CA GLU A 653 -42.58 36.03 -10.16
C GLU A 653 -42.56 37.42 -10.84
N ASN A 654 -43.09 38.44 -10.16
CA ASN A 654 -43.16 39.79 -10.71
C ASN A 654 -41.79 40.49 -10.75
N MET A 655 -40.90 40.26 -9.78
CA MET A 655 -39.52 40.77 -9.80
C MET A 655 -38.75 40.27 -11.02
N LEU A 656 -38.96 38.99 -11.41
CA LEU A 656 -38.36 38.41 -12.60
C LEU A 656 -38.92 39.00 -13.90
N LYS A 657 -40.22 39.32 -13.94
CA LYS A 657 -40.86 40.03 -15.07
C LYS A 657 -40.32 41.45 -15.23
N GLU A 658 -40.34 42.25 -14.16
CA GLU A 658 -39.80 43.62 -14.17
C GLU A 658 -38.31 43.65 -14.56
N THR A 659 -37.54 42.64 -14.11
CA THR A 659 -36.12 42.51 -14.48
C THR A 659 -35.93 42.11 -15.94
N LEU A 660 -36.82 41.30 -16.52
CA LEU A 660 -36.80 40.94 -17.94
C LEU A 660 -37.19 42.15 -18.82
N GLU A 661 -38.24 42.89 -18.46
CA GLU A 661 -38.66 44.11 -19.16
C GLU A 661 -37.57 45.19 -19.12
N TYR A 662 -36.93 45.40 -17.96
CA TYR A 662 -35.76 46.28 -17.84
C TYR A 662 -34.59 45.81 -18.72
N LYS A 663 -34.33 44.50 -18.79
CA LYS A 663 -33.24 43.94 -19.61
C LYS A 663 -33.46 44.10 -21.12
N MET A 664 -34.70 44.24 -21.58
CA MET A 664 -35.05 44.37 -23.00
C MET A 664 -35.43 45.81 -23.42
N SER A 665 -35.71 46.71 -22.46
CA SER A 665 -36.06 48.11 -22.71
C SER A 665 -34.86 49.05 -22.64
N TRP A 666 -34.55 49.74 -23.75
CA TRP A 666 -33.42 50.68 -23.84
C TRP A 666 -33.51 51.85 -22.83
N PHE A 667 -34.72 52.24 -22.41
CA PHE A 667 -34.97 53.40 -21.54
C PHE A 667 -35.55 53.02 -20.16
N GLY A 668 -35.56 51.73 -19.81
CA GLY A 668 -35.97 51.28 -18.48
C GLY A 668 -34.96 51.68 -17.40
N SER A 669 -35.44 51.98 -16.19
CA SER A 669 -34.59 52.09 -15.00
C SER A 669 -34.60 50.78 -14.23
N LYS A 670 -33.44 50.38 -13.67
CA LYS A 670 -33.26 49.07 -13.02
C LYS A 670 -34.18 48.94 -11.80
N PRO A 671 -35.01 47.88 -11.68
CA PRO A 671 -35.88 47.70 -10.52
C PRO A 671 -35.09 47.57 -9.22
N SER A 672 -35.61 48.17 -8.15
CA SER A 672 -34.93 48.24 -6.85
C SER A 672 -35.03 46.92 -6.08
N PRO A 673 -33.92 46.33 -5.59
CA PRO A 673 -33.96 45.07 -4.85
C PRO A 673 -34.57 45.25 -3.45
N LYS A 674 -35.86 44.92 -3.31
CA LYS A 674 -36.57 44.92 -2.02
C LYS A 674 -36.21 43.70 -1.15
N GLY A 675 -34.98 43.67 -0.66
CA GLY A 675 -34.54 42.87 0.49
C GLY A 675 -34.37 41.36 0.26
N SER A 676 -33.11 40.92 0.18
CA SER A 676 -32.64 39.58 0.58
C SER A 676 -33.50 38.37 0.15
N VAL A 677 -33.27 37.85 -1.06
CA VAL A 677 -33.48 36.41 -1.32
C VAL A 677 -32.51 35.64 -0.42
N ARG A 678 -33.01 35.12 0.70
CA ARG A 678 -32.20 34.37 1.67
C ARG A 678 -32.04 32.93 1.17
N PRO A 679 -30.83 32.34 1.14
CA PRO A 679 -30.67 30.95 0.71
C PRO A 679 -31.45 29.99 1.63
N SER A 680 -32.44 29.30 1.07
CA SER A 680 -33.34 28.39 1.80
C SER A 680 -32.70 27.02 2.11
N ILE A 681 -31.48 27.04 2.69
CA ILE A 681 -30.79 25.84 3.20
C ILE A 681 -30.16 26.11 4.59
N SER A 682 -30.94 26.66 5.51
CA SER A 682 -30.56 26.74 6.94
C SER A 682 -31.73 26.32 7.83
N ASN A 683 -31.67 25.09 8.35
CA ASN A 683 -32.75 24.48 9.13
C ASN A 683 -32.96 25.18 10.50
N PRO A 684 -34.12 25.84 10.76
CA PRO A 684 -34.42 26.39 12.07
C PRO A 684 -34.95 25.29 13.01
N ARG A 685 -34.66 25.43 14.31
CA ARG A 685 -34.96 24.42 15.35
C ARG A 685 -36.41 23.93 15.34
N THR A 686 -36.59 22.62 15.36
CA THR A 686 -37.84 21.99 15.81
C THR A 686 -38.11 22.37 17.28
N ALA A 687 -39.32 22.84 17.58
CA ALA A 687 -39.84 22.85 18.94
C ALA A 687 -40.47 21.47 19.25
N TRP A 688 -40.65 21.14 20.53
CA TRP A 688 -41.02 19.80 20.96
C TRP A 688 -42.47 19.41 20.62
N SER A 689 -42.65 18.20 20.10
CA SER A 689 -43.59 17.18 20.61
C SER A 689 -43.09 15.80 20.18
#